data_AF-A0A7C4GMY5-F1
#
_entry.id   AF-A0A7C4GMY5-F1
#
_cell.length_a   1.000
_cell.length_b   1.000
_cell.length_c   1.000
_cell.angle_alpha   90.00
_cell.angle_beta   90.00
_cell.angle_gamma   90.00
#
_symmetry.space_group_name_H-M   'P 1'
#
loop_
_entity.id
_entity.type
_entity.pdbx_description
1 polymer ?
#
loop_
_entity_poly.entity_id
_entity_poly.type
_entity_poly.pdbx_seq_one_letter_code
_entity_poly.pdbx_strand_id
1 'polypeptide(L)'
;MKNFSEIKRKLPPYPVYKAFFIPYRDENDIVDVREVRLEDVENWGRVLNRLRSFLNRVFDFLKETSIFGKLDETARLEFVGDMIVLFFRLPLLKELLPSVAPNPLKAYLFFRLLDVPLNEGEDVLTFTKTFYDKDILKNFLKTSVLSDFNDPELCNLIEKCWFSLPADTRPVFNTSGLIPHLLLTSALSWSMGIRDGLSRKSIALLRLAALLHDAGKPFRYEDHVNASIEVCEALLEGLIEREDVERIGELIKAHHAEAESDETRILREADRVSSAIDRLRGLAEEIIEHQITSVASTYGLNAKLAYGVGPGAREFWIKLNEESPNLIYDLSKLFVQEIRRRSDGFLKQLPTRGKVVNGIELILIDIGSIQEFITRSSDLRCVTASSLVVDTLTIAYIPSIIQRMGTRASQSYWVPLESMIYTAGGNVEAILPRKLIDDIEDVIRDLSKRIPLPLRFIHVPLNEDYAVTRLEMAKTAYLKKMEIMPSTEVPEKIEIQGIRKLCKICFLQHPSKEIHTPEGVKEVCDTCSKLYEIGSSIHFKQKYINEMRVGSLYSSPQEKFGLDWNDAGEKIIEILAGHDGEELKELSEGKIEYRNLAVLKLDGNLMGLFMSTCVSPTDAYERSARIDIALKRAMEKAIMYIFEGIKNVSNDNDAFKAAVQIKLGILYAGGDDAMIFMPSWAAPVFSLIVGEEFTKNMGGMRGVSIGLAVGKSKASIWALISAASGLLEKSKGIIGRKEPSTSAICFDVSDNVLTRTSIEMRFEELKNDKLTIQPLRIAEGAQGFKELVSLIIDSSGDYVDIASKSYLLSRFKKENEEQKRAKNLRSALLGMMTTVGSLLEGSKAVDKRYLVFMYPIYAKRQVERGVDKKESYQSIWKISLPETGELPYSDIHRLIKIMGGGAI
;
A
#
# COMPACT_ATOMS: atom_id res chain seq x y z
N MET A 1 18.78 22.85 26.85
CA MET A 1 18.68 21.68 25.95
C MET A 1 19.26 22.10 24.62
N LYS A 2 20.18 21.32 24.04
CA LYS A 2 20.71 21.57 22.69
C LYS A 2 19.56 21.38 21.69
N ASN A 3 19.36 22.34 20.79
CA ASN A 3 18.42 22.18 19.67
C ASN A 3 19.13 21.47 18.52
N PHE A 4 18.48 20.54 17.81
CA PHE A 4 19.09 19.90 16.62
C PHE A 4 19.46 20.91 15.52
N SER A 5 18.88 22.12 15.53
CA SER A 5 19.29 23.21 14.66
C SER A 5 20.67 23.81 15.00
N GLU A 6 21.21 23.51 16.18
CA GLU A 6 22.53 23.99 16.65
C GLU A 6 23.66 23.04 16.24
N ILE A 7 23.34 21.82 15.77
CA ILE A 7 24.33 20.88 15.24
C ILE A 7 24.93 21.48 13.96
N LYS A 8 26.25 21.69 13.97
CA LYS A 8 26.96 22.28 12.83
C LYS A 8 26.76 21.44 11.57
N ARG A 9 26.37 22.09 10.49
CA ARG A 9 26.18 21.48 9.17
C ARG A 9 27.44 21.64 8.34
N LYS A 10 27.95 20.54 7.79
CA LYS A 10 29.08 20.54 6.85
C LYS A 10 28.84 19.46 5.80
N LEU A 11 28.41 19.88 4.61
CA LEU A 11 28.30 18.99 3.46
C LEU A 11 29.70 18.54 3.00
N PRO A 12 29.83 17.33 2.42
CA PRO A 12 31.08 16.92 1.79
C PRO A 12 31.43 17.87 0.63
N PRO A 13 32.70 17.92 0.22
CA PRO A 13 33.17 18.79 -0.87
C PRO A 13 32.72 18.33 -2.27
N TYR A 14 31.81 17.35 -2.35
CA TYR A 14 31.19 16.87 -3.58
C TYR A 14 29.68 16.65 -3.34
N PRO A 15 28.82 16.73 -4.38
CA PRO A 15 27.38 16.52 -4.22
C PRO A 15 27.05 15.12 -3.73
N VAL A 16 26.06 15.01 -2.84
CA VAL A 16 25.55 13.72 -2.36
C VAL A 16 24.31 13.36 -3.14
N TYR A 17 24.24 12.14 -3.66
CA TYR A 17 23.09 11.65 -4.41
C TYR A 17 22.47 10.45 -3.72
N LYS A 18 21.14 10.30 -3.82
CA LYS A 18 20.42 9.05 -3.57
C LYS A 18 20.04 8.43 -4.90
N ALA A 19 20.37 7.14 -5.08
CA ALA A 19 19.95 6.36 -6.22
C ALA A 19 18.76 5.45 -5.85
N PHE A 20 17.92 5.14 -6.83
CA PHE A 20 16.71 4.36 -6.59
C PHE A 20 16.58 3.14 -7.51
N PHE A 21 16.42 1.95 -6.92
CA PHE A 21 16.09 0.74 -7.67
C PHE A 21 14.77 0.91 -8.42
N ILE A 22 13.74 1.41 -7.73
CA ILE A 22 12.48 1.86 -8.33
C ILE A 22 12.60 3.36 -8.55
N PRO A 23 12.49 3.88 -9.79
CA PRO A 23 12.51 5.32 -10.04
C PRO A 23 11.60 6.07 -9.07
N TYR A 24 12.08 7.19 -8.54
CA TYR A 24 11.38 7.97 -7.53
C TYR A 24 10.65 9.14 -8.19
N ARG A 25 9.45 9.44 -7.70
CA ARG A 25 8.70 10.62 -8.13
C ARG A 25 9.14 11.82 -7.29
N ASP A 26 10.03 12.64 -7.83
CA ASP A 26 10.39 13.93 -7.25
C ASP A 26 9.46 14.99 -7.84
N GLU A 27 8.46 15.40 -7.05
CA GLU A 27 7.39 16.29 -7.50
C GLU A 27 6.60 15.72 -8.69
N ASN A 28 6.88 16.18 -9.91
CA ASN A 28 6.25 15.70 -11.13
C ASN A 28 7.16 14.82 -11.99
N ASP A 29 8.46 14.78 -11.70
CA ASP A 29 9.44 14.06 -12.50
C ASP A 29 9.74 12.68 -11.90
N ILE A 30 9.92 11.69 -12.78
CA ILE A 30 10.37 10.36 -12.40
C ILE A 30 11.89 10.31 -12.59
N VAL A 31 12.62 10.18 -11.49
CA VAL A 31 14.08 10.24 -11.47
C VAL A 31 14.71 8.95 -10.97
N ASP A 32 15.84 8.58 -11.58
CA ASP A 32 16.66 7.44 -11.15
C ASP A 32 17.60 7.79 -9.99
N VAL A 33 18.03 9.05 -9.96
CA VAL A 33 19.00 9.59 -9.02
C VAL A 33 18.58 11.02 -8.67
N ARG A 34 18.60 11.35 -7.38
CA ARG A 34 18.26 12.68 -6.85
C ARG A 34 19.39 13.20 -5.98
N GLU A 35 19.77 14.45 -6.17
CA GLU A 35 20.73 15.13 -5.29
C GLU A 35 20.08 15.44 -3.93
N VAL A 36 20.84 15.24 -2.85
CA VAL A 36 20.44 15.63 -1.49
C VAL A 36 20.59 17.14 -1.35
N ARG A 37 19.47 17.82 -1.12
CA ARG A 37 19.39 19.28 -1.00
C ARG A 37 19.60 19.71 0.46
N LEU A 38 19.95 20.97 0.69
CA LEU A 38 20.01 21.54 2.05
C LEU A 38 18.68 21.40 2.80
N GLU A 39 17.56 21.52 2.09
CA GLU A 39 16.22 21.31 2.63
C GLU A 39 16.05 19.88 3.20
N ASP A 40 16.66 18.85 2.59
CA ASP A 40 16.56 17.48 3.11
C ASP A 40 17.26 17.32 4.46
N VAL A 41 18.39 18.02 4.66
CA VAL A 41 19.12 18.07 5.94
C VAL A 41 18.34 18.85 7.00
N GLU A 42 17.67 19.93 6.61
CA GLU A 42 16.78 20.69 7.48
C GLU A 42 15.58 19.85 7.92
N ASN A 43 14.99 19.14 6.97
CA ASN A 43 13.90 18.21 7.19
C ASN A 43 14.31 17.12 8.19
N TRP A 44 15.53 16.57 8.06
CA TRP A 44 16.06 15.62 9.05
C TRP A 44 16.13 16.21 10.46
N GLY A 45 16.65 17.43 10.62
CA GLY A 45 16.66 18.11 11.92
C GLY A 45 15.27 18.37 12.49
N ARG A 46 14.27 18.65 11.63
CA ARG A 46 12.87 18.77 12.06
C ARG A 46 12.28 17.41 12.48
N VAL A 47 12.58 16.34 11.75
CA VAL A 47 12.18 14.96 12.10
C VAL A 47 12.72 14.57 13.47
N LEU A 48 14.01 14.81 13.75
CA LEU A 48 14.61 14.49 15.05
C LEU A 48 14.01 15.32 16.21
N ASN A 49 13.72 16.60 15.97
CA ASN A 49 13.00 17.45 16.93
C ASN A 49 11.60 16.90 17.27
N ARG A 50 10.85 16.47 16.25
CA ARG A 50 9.52 15.87 16.41
C ARG A 50 9.61 14.51 17.09
N LEU A 51 10.62 13.69 16.77
CA LEU A 51 10.91 12.44 17.49
C LEU A 51 11.15 12.69 18.98
N ARG A 52 11.97 13.68 19.34
CA ARG A 52 12.19 14.01 20.77
C ARG A 52 10.91 14.42 21.47
N SER A 53 10.09 15.25 20.80
CA SER A 53 8.80 15.70 21.34
C SER A 53 7.82 14.54 21.50
N PHE A 54 7.80 13.60 20.55
CA PHE A 54 7.04 12.36 20.64
C PHE A 54 7.48 11.51 21.82
N LEU A 55 8.78 11.27 21.99
CA LEU A 55 9.30 10.51 23.12
C LEU A 55 8.96 11.16 24.47
N ASN A 56 9.10 12.49 24.61
CA ASN A 56 8.69 13.19 25.83
C ASN A 56 7.20 12.95 26.15
N ARG A 57 6.30 13.11 25.17
CA ARG A 57 4.86 12.89 25.37
C ARG A 57 4.53 11.44 25.73
N VAL A 58 5.24 10.48 25.16
CA VAL A 58 5.09 9.07 25.53
C VAL A 58 5.49 8.85 26.99
N PHE A 59 6.63 9.41 27.42
CA PHE A 59 7.07 9.28 28.82
C PHE A 59 6.14 9.98 29.80
N ASP A 60 5.60 11.14 29.44
CA ASP A 60 4.62 11.85 30.25
C ASP A 60 3.33 11.02 30.38
N PHE A 61 2.87 10.42 29.28
CA PHE A 61 1.74 9.48 29.29
C PHE A 61 2.00 8.25 30.19
N LEU A 62 3.20 7.67 30.15
CA LEU A 62 3.55 6.53 31.00
C LEU A 62 3.57 6.90 32.49
N LYS A 63 4.01 8.13 32.83
CA LYS A 63 3.99 8.64 34.21
C LYS A 63 2.56 8.83 34.71
N GLU A 64 1.69 9.40 33.88
CA GLU A 64 0.26 9.60 34.20
C GLU A 64 -0.49 8.28 34.41
N THR A 65 -0.15 7.23 33.64
CA THR A 65 -0.81 5.92 33.70
C THR A 65 -0.22 4.95 34.73
N SER A 66 0.75 5.39 35.55
CA SER A 66 1.46 4.55 36.53
C SER A 66 2.19 3.31 35.95
N ILE A 67 2.27 3.18 34.62
CA ILE A 67 3.00 2.10 33.94
C ILE A 67 4.51 2.35 34.04
N PHE A 68 4.93 3.61 34.09
CA PHE A 68 6.34 4.00 34.20
C PHE A 68 7.06 3.34 35.40
N GLY A 69 6.37 3.17 36.53
CA GLY A 69 6.90 2.52 37.72
C GLY A 69 7.04 0.99 37.60
N LYS A 70 6.39 0.37 36.61
CA LYS A 70 6.44 -1.08 36.37
C LYS A 70 7.58 -1.50 35.44
N LEU A 71 8.10 -0.57 34.62
CA LEU A 71 9.20 -0.85 33.71
C LEU A 71 10.52 -0.80 34.46
N ASP A 72 11.21 -1.95 34.52
CA ASP A 72 12.61 -2.02 34.94
C ASP A 72 13.50 -1.19 33.99
N GLU A 73 14.73 -0.89 34.43
CA GLU A 73 15.66 -0.06 33.67
C GLU A 73 15.93 -0.61 32.26
N THR A 74 16.06 -1.92 32.10
CA THR A 74 16.30 -2.56 30.80
C THR A 74 15.07 -2.50 29.90
N ALA A 75 13.89 -2.73 30.46
CA ALA A 75 12.61 -2.62 29.76
C ALA A 75 12.35 -1.18 29.28
N ARG A 76 12.85 -0.16 29.99
CA ARG A 76 12.79 1.24 29.53
C ARG A 76 13.65 1.46 28.29
N LEU A 77 14.88 0.92 28.24
CA LEU A 77 15.74 0.99 27.05
C LEU A 77 15.08 0.30 25.85
N GLU A 78 14.52 -0.89 26.06
CA GLU A 78 13.77 -1.63 25.04
C GLU A 78 12.56 -0.86 24.52
N PHE A 79 11.82 -0.23 25.43
CA PHE A 79 10.65 0.57 25.10
C PHE A 79 11.02 1.82 24.29
N VAL A 80 12.08 2.54 24.66
CA VAL A 80 12.58 3.70 23.89
C VAL A 80 12.93 3.29 22.46
N GLY A 81 13.63 2.16 22.29
CA GLY A 81 13.97 1.64 20.97
C GLY A 81 12.71 1.36 20.13
N ASP A 82 11.68 0.74 20.71
CA ASP A 82 10.42 0.46 20.00
C ASP A 82 9.73 1.76 19.56
N MET A 83 9.72 2.79 20.41
CA MET A 83 9.10 4.08 20.10
C MET A 83 9.83 4.82 18.96
N ILE A 84 11.17 4.76 18.93
CA ILE A 84 11.96 5.32 17.82
C ILE A 84 11.58 4.62 16.51
N VAL A 85 11.49 3.29 16.51
CA VAL A 85 11.15 2.50 15.31
C VAL A 85 9.72 2.77 14.84
N LEU A 86 8.76 2.82 15.77
CA LEU A 86 7.37 3.15 15.45
C LEU A 86 7.22 4.55 14.86
N PHE A 87 7.97 5.53 15.39
CA PHE A 87 7.94 6.89 14.86
C PHE A 87 8.35 6.94 13.38
N PHE A 88 9.34 6.16 12.97
CA PHE A 88 9.75 6.10 11.57
C PHE A 88 8.81 5.26 10.68
N ARG A 89 8.18 4.20 11.22
CA ARG A 89 7.33 3.29 10.43
C ARG A 89 5.88 3.71 10.28
N LEU A 90 5.27 4.31 11.32
CA LEU A 90 3.85 4.69 11.32
C LEU A 90 3.45 5.58 10.14
N PRO A 91 4.23 6.62 9.77
CA PRO A 91 3.92 7.46 8.61
C PRO A 91 3.88 6.74 7.26
N LEU A 92 4.53 5.58 7.14
CA LEU A 92 4.57 4.82 5.89
C LEU A 92 3.27 4.05 5.62
N LEU A 93 2.40 3.92 6.63
CA LEU A 93 1.09 3.27 6.53
C LEU A 93 -0.01 4.34 6.54
N LYS A 94 -0.36 4.84 5.35
CA LYS A 94 -1.38 5.90 5.21
C LYS A 94 -2.77 5.41 5.61
N GLU A 95 -3.66 6.32 5.98
CA GLU A 95 -5.01 6.00 6.44
C GLU A 95 -6.04 6.81 5.65
N LEU A 96 -6.95 6.13 4.94
CA LEU A 96 -8.04 6.82 4.23
C LEU A 96 -9.18 7.25 5.17
N LEU A 97 -9.33 6.52 6.29
CA LEU A 97 -10.38 6.67 7.30
C LEU A 97 -9.80 6.65 8.74
N PRO A 98 -8.89 7.57 9.09
CA PRO A 98 -8.14 7.55 10.36
C PRO A 98 -9.03 7.57 11.62
N SER A 99 -10.22 8.16 11.53
CA SER A 99 -11.18 8.29 12.65
C SER A 99 -11.97 7.02 12.95
N VAL A 100 -11.99 6.05 12.02
CA VAL A 100 -12.87 4.85 12.12
C VAL A 100 -12.07 3.56 12.00
N ALA A 101 -11.11 3.52 11.08
CA ALA A 101 -10.25 2.37 10.84
C ALA A 101 -8.79 2.84 10.81
N PRO A 102 -8.21 3.22 11.97
CA PRO A 102 -6.77 3.50 12.05
C PRO A 102 -5.95 2.30 11.58
N ASN A 103 -4.72 2.57 11.15
CA ASN A 103 -3.80 1.55 10.69
C ASN A 103 -3.50 0.57 11.84
N PRO A 104 -3.28 -0.72 11.56
CA PRO A 104 -3.06 -1.69 12.63
C PRO A 104 -1.75 -1.50 13.40
N LEU A 105 -0.77 -0.77 12.87
CA LEU A 105 0.44 -0.45 13.63
C LEU A 105 0.15 0.50 14.82
N LYS A 106 -0.93 1.30 14.75
CA LYS A 106 -1.46 2.02 15.92
C LYS A 106 -2.04 1.07 16.98
N ALA A 107 -2.54 -0.11 16.59
CA ALA A 107 -2.94 -1.15 17.54
C ALA A 107 -1.71 -1.65 18.31
N TYR A 108 -0.61 -1.96 17.61
CA TYR A 108 0.65 -2.32 18.26
C TYR A 108 1.10 -1.25 19.25
N LEU A 109 1.10 0.03 18.85
CA LEU A 109 1.43 1.14 19.75
C LEU A 109 0.53 1.18 20.99
N PHE A 110 -0.78 1.02 20.81
CA PHE A 110 -1.76 0.96 21.90
C PHE A 110 -1.43 -0.15 22.92
N PHE A 111 -1.24 -1.38 22.43
CA PHE A 111 -0.94 -2.53 23.28
C PHE A 111 0.44 -2.41 23.95
N ARG A 112 1.40 -1.74 23.31
CA ARG A 112 2.72 -1.48 23.88
C ARG A 112 2.69 -0.38 24.95
N LEU A 113 1.88 0.66 24.77
CA LEU A 113 1.76 1.77 25.72
C LEU A 113 1.01 1.40 26.99
N LEU A 114 -0.06 0.61 26.86
CA LEU A 114 -0.96 0.30 27.95
C LEU A 114 -0.60 -0.99 28.71
N ASP A 115 0.44 -1.70 28.26
CA ASP A 115 0.88 -2.99 28.78
C ASP A 115 -0.29 -3.97 29.00
N VAL A 116 -1.25 -3.96 28.06
CA VAL A 116 -2.44 -4.81 28.16
C VAL A 116 -1.95 -6.27 28.03
N PRO A 117 -2.22 -7.15 29.02
CA PRO A 117 -1.81 -8.53 28.94
C PRO A 117 -2.55 -9.22 27.80
N LEU A 118 -1.80 -9.73 26.81
CA LEU A 118 -2.30 -10.75 25.90
C LEU A 118 -2.40 -12.02 26.72
N ASN A 119 -3.61 -12.40 27.06
CA ASN A 119 -3.83 -13.66 27.77
C ASN A 119 -3.33 -14.79 26.86
N GLU A 120 -2.68 -15.81 27.44
CA GLU A 120 -2.05 -16.93 26.71
C GLU A 120 -3.01 -17.80 25.87
N GLY A 121 -4.27 -17.40 25.70
CA GLY A 121 -5.28 -18.00 24.82
C GLY A 121 -6.07 -16.99 23.98
N GLU A 122 -5.72 -15.71 24.00
CA GLU A 122 -6.46 -14.66 23.29
C GLU A 122 -6.20 -14.77 21.79
N ASP A 123 -7.25 -15.03 21.00
CA ASP A 123 -7.17 -15.10 19.54
C ASP A 123 -7.06 -13.71 18.89
N VAL A 124 -6.63 -13.67 17.63
CA VAL A 124 -6.48 -12.41 16.87
C VAL A 124 -7.78 -11.62 16.77
N LEU A 125 -8.94 -12.28 16.74
CA LEU A 125 -10.23 -11.60 16.66
C LEU A 125 -10.52 -10.82 17.94
N THR A 126 -10.19 -11.39 19.09
CA THR A 126 -10.35 -10.76 20.40
C THR A 126 -9.38 -9.60 20.54
N PHE A 127 -8.12 -9.78 20.12
CA PHE A 127 -7.13 -8.70 20.05
C PHE A 127 -7.62 -7.52 19.20
N THR A 128 -8.08 -7.79 17.97
CA THR A 128 -8.63 -6.76 17.07
C THR A 128 -9.85 -6.11 17.71
N LYS A 129 -10.78 -6.90 18.26
CA LYS A 129 -11.98 -6.36 18.91
C LYS A 129 -11.65 -5.40 20.05
N THR A 130 -10.68 -5.73 20.91
CA THR A 130 -10.27 -4.90 22.04
C THR A 130 -9.78 -3.52 21.59
N PHE A 131 -8.95 -3.46 20.54
CA PHE A 131 -8.44 -2.18 20.05
C PHE A 131 -9.49 -1.36 19.28
N TYR A 132 -10.29 -2.01 18.44
CA TYR A 132 -11.33 -1.35 17.64
C TYR A 132 -12.67 -1.21 18.38
N ASP A 133 -12.70 -1.44 19.69
CA ASP A 133 -13.83 -1.03 20.52
C ASP A 133 -13.99 0.49 20.44
N LYS A 134 -15.24 0.95 20.29
CA LYS A 134 -15.53 2.34 19.96
C LYS A 134 -15.03 3.31 21.04
N ASP A 135 -15.19 2.97 22.31
CA ASP A 135 -14.85 3.88 23.41
C ASP A 135 -13.34 3.88 23.66
N ILE A 136 -12.72 2.69 23.60
CA ILE A 136 -11.27 2.54 23.68
C ILE A 136 -10.59 3.31 22.54
N LEU A 137 -11.02 3.07 21.29
CA LEU A 137 -10.44 3.70 20.13
C LEU A 137 -10.59 5.23 20.17
N LYS A 138 -11.79 5.73 20.48
CA LYS A 138 -12.05 7.17 20.57
C LYS A 138 -11.18 7.84 21.63
N ASN A 139 -10.96 7.19 22.77
CA ASN A 139 -10.09 7.73 23.81
C ASN A 139 -8.62 7.68 23.39
N PHE A 140 -8.19 6.58 22.77
CA PHE A 140 -6.82 6.45 22.29
C PHE A 140 -6.48 7.48 21.21
N LEU A 141 -7.35 7.68 20.21
CA LEU A 141 -7.18 8.67 19.14
C LEU A 141 -7.07 10.12 19.64
N LYS A 142 -7.55 10.40 20.86
CA LYS A 142 -7.46 11.72 21.51
C LYS A 142 -6.20 11.92 22.35
N THR A 143 -5.39 10.88 22.53
CA THR A 143 -4.16 10.99 23.33
C THR A 143 -3.17 11.95 22.67
N SER A 144 -2.40 12.65 23.50
CA SER A 144 -1.32 13.53 23.05
C SER A 144 -0.23 12.77 22.29
N VAL A 145 -0.08 11.47 22.54
CA VAL A 145 0.87 10.58 21.88
C VAL A 145 0.61 10.47 20.36
N LEU A 146 -0.66 10.40 19.95
CA LEU A 146 -1.03 10.25 18.54
C LEU A 146 -1.13 11.57 17.76
N SER A 147 -1.07 12.72 18.44
CA SER A 147 -1.20 14.04 17.80
C SER A 147 -0.26 14.22 16.61
N ASP A 148 0.98 13.74 16.74
CA ASP A 148 1.99 13.76 15.68
C ASP A 148 1.61 12.91 14.46
N PHE A 149 1.01 11.73 14.66
CA PHE A 149 0.63 10.85 13.55
C PHE A 149 -0.70 11.23 12.89
N ASN A 150 -1.40 12.23 13.45
CA ASN A 150 -2.55 12.88 12.82
C ASN A 150 -2.14 14.12 12.00
N ASP A 151 -0.88 14.55 12.10
CA ASP A 151 -0.31 15.69 11.35
C ASP A 151 0.23 15.21 9.97
N PRO A 152 -0.45 15.53 8.86
CA PRO A 152 0.02 15.10 7.54
C PRO A 152 1.35 15.73 7.14
N GLU A 153 1.70 16.90 7.69
CA GLU A 153 2.98 17.55 7.41
C GLU A 153 4.12 16.69 7.95
N LEU A 154 4.01 16.24 9.20
CA LEU A 154 4.99 15.33 9.80
C LEU A 154 5.07 14.01 9.03
N CYS A 155 3.93 13.42 8.66
CA CYS A 155 3.93 12.15 7.92
C CYS A 155 4.64 12.28 6.57
N ASN A 156 4.38 13.37 5.83
CA ASN A 156 5.07 13.66 4.57
C ASN A 156 6.57 13.96 4.78
N LEU A 157 6.93 14.62 5.89
CA LEU A 157 8.31 14.93 6.23
C LEU A 157 9.13 13.65 6.47
N ILE A 158 8.59 12.72 7.26
CA ILE A 158 9.23 11.43 7.54
C ILE A 158 9.33 10.58 6.27
N GLU A 159 8.27 10.53 5.46
CA GLU A 159 8.28 9.87 4.15
C GLU A 159 9.41 10.42 3.26
N LYS A 160 9.55 11.75 3.15
CA LYS A 160 10.62 12.37 2.38
C LYS A 160 12.00 11.96 2.88
N CYS A 161 12.26 12.07 4.18
CA CYS A 161 13.56 11.68 4.77
C CYS A 161 13.88 10.19 4.56
N TRP A 162 12.87 9.33 4.57
CA TRP A 162 13.04 7.89 4.31
C TRP A 162 13.59 7.63 2.90
N PHE A 163 13.09 8.34 1.90
CA PHE A 163 13.48 8.14 0.50
C PHE A 163 14.65 9.03 0.06
N SER A 164 14.88 10.21 0.66
CA SER A 164 15.87 11.17 0.14
C SER A 164 17.28 11.01 0.70
N LEU A 165 17.43 10.47 1.91
CA LEU A 165 18.72 10.44 2.61
C LEU A 165 19.43 9.10 2.43
N PRO A 166 20.59 9.05 1.75
CA PRO A 166 21.33 7.82 1.59
C PRO A 166 22.17 7.51 2.84
N ALA A 167 22.43 6.21 3.08
CA ALA A 167 23.34 5.78 4.14
C ALA A 167 24.83 5.95 3.75
N ASP A 168 25.12 6.07 2.45
CA ASP A 168 26.46 6.23 1.90
C ASP A 168 26.45 7.25 0.76
N THR A 169 27.55 7.98 0.57
CA THR A 169 27.64 9.03 -0.45
C THR A 169 28.22 8.55 -1.78
N ARG A 170 28.81 7.34 -1.80
CA ARG A 170 29.51 6.80 -2.98
C ARG A 170 28.53 6.18 -3.97
N PRO A 171 28.84 6.17 -5.28
CA PRO A 171 28.01 5.51 -6.28
C PRO A 171 27.72 4.05 -5.92
N VAL A 172 26.53 3.58 -6.27
CA VAL A 172 25.99 2.25 -5.93
C VAL A 172 25.62 2.12 -4.46
N PHE A 173 26.51 2.46 -3.54
CA PHE A 173 26.24 2.34 -2.10
C PHE A 173 25.20 3.35 -1.61
N ASN A 174 25.04 4.44 -2.37
CA ASN A 174 23.99 5.41 -2.22
C ASN A 174 22.59 4.95 -2.68
N THR A 175 22.40 3.67 -3.04
CA THR A 175 21.06 3.07 -3.14
C THR A 175 20.49 2.74 -1.77
N SER A 176 21.32 2.56 -0.74
CA SER A 176 20.87 2.29 0.62
C SER A 176 20.29 3.55 1.28
N GLY A 177 19.10 3.45 1.87
CA GLY A 177 18.50 4.55 2.65
C GLY A 177 19.04 4.58 4.08
N LEU A 178 19.17 5.77 4.67
CA LEU A 178 19.69 5.94 6.03
C LEU A 178 18.82 5.22 7.07
N ILE A 179 17.50 5.46 7.07
CA ILE A 179 16.60 4.87 8.07
C ILE A 179 16.57 3.33 7.94
N PRO A 180 16.34 2.73 6.75
CA PRO A 180 16.43 1.27 6.58
C PRO A 180 17.74 0.68 7.09
N HIS A 181 18.88 1.34 6.82
CA HIS A 181 20.19 0.90 7.29
C HIS A 181 20.28 0.90 8.82
N LEU A 182 19.83 1.97 9.49
CA LEU A 182 19.81 2.04 10.97
C LEU A 182 18.96 0.90 11.57
N LEU A 183 17.79 0.64 10.99
CA LEU A 183 16.89 -0.44 11.42
C LEU A 183 17.53 -1.83 11.23
N LEU A 184 18.16 -2.08 10.09
CA LEU A 184 18.83 -3.34 9.79
C LEU A 184 20.04 -3.57 10.69
N THR A 185 20.89 -2.54 10.87
CA THR A 185 22.07 -2.62 11.75
C THR A 185 21.64 -2.88 13.20
N SER A 186 20.54 -2.29 13.66
CA SER A 186 19.98 -2.57 14.98
C SER A 186 19.48 -4.01 15.12
N ALA A 187 18.70 -4.51 14.17
CA ALA A 187 18.21 -5.89 14.16
C ALA A 187 19.36 -6.92 14.18
N LEU A 188 20.41 -6.68 13.40
CA LEU A 188 21.61 -7.52 13.37
C LEU A 188 22.40 -7.43 14.68
N SER A 189 22.60 -6.23 15.22
CA SER A 189 23.32 -6.03 16.48
C SER A 189 22.64 -6.76 17.63
N TRP A 190 21.30 -6.68 17.70
CA TRP A 190 20.52 -7.42 18.67
C TRP A 190 20.66 -8.94 18.49
N SER A 191 20.50 -9.44 17.26
CA SER A 191 20.57 -10.87 16.97
C SER A 191 21.95 -11.46 17.26
N MET A 192 23.01 -10.73 16.90
CA MET A 192 24.39 -11.10 17.19
C MET A 192 24.72 -11.02 18.69
N GLY A 193 24.13 -10.06 19.41
CA GLY A 193 24.23 -9.99 20.88
C GLY A 193 23.70 -11.25 21.57
N ILE A 194 22.56 -11.78 21.11
CA ILE A 194 22.00 -13.05 21.63
C ILE A 194 22.85 -14.25 21.20
N ARG A 195 23.33 -14.26 19.95
CA ARG A 195 24.24 -15.29 19.44
C ARG A 195 25.48 -15.40 20.33
N ASP A 196 26.06 -14.26 20.69
CA ASP A 196 27.29 -14.17 21.48
C ASP A 196 27.06 -14.22 23.00
N GLY A 197 25.80 -14.24 23.45
CA GLY A 197 25.45 -14.45 24.86
C GLY A 197 25.57 -13.21 25.75
N LEU A 198 25.40 -12.01 25.17
CA LEU A 198 25.36 -10.77 25.93
C LEU A 198 24.17 -10.71 26.91
N SER A 199 24.32 -9.89 27.95
CA SER A 199 23.23 -9.60 28.90
C SER A 199 22.09 -8.84 28.24
N ARG A 200 20.86 -8.97 28.75
CA ARG A 200 19.68 -8.24 28.26
C ARG A 200 19.91 -6.72 28.25
N LYS A 201 20.53 -6.16 29.30
CA LYS A 201 20.85 -4.72 29.38
C LYS A 201 21.88 -4.33 28.32
N SER A 202 22.99 -5.09 28.18
CA SER A 202 24.01 -4.84 27.16
C SER A 202 23.40 -4.87 25.75
N ILE A 203 22.51 -5.82 25.47
CA ILE A 203 21.79 -5.92 24.19
C ILE A 203 20.90 -4.70 23.94
N ALA A 204 20.18 -4.22 24.96
CA ALA A 204 19.32 -3.04 24.83
C ALA A 204 20.13 -1.75 24.57
N LEU A 205 21.27 -1.57 25.24
CA LEU A 205 22.20 -0.46 25.00
C LEU A 205 22.79 -0.54 23.59
N LEU A 206 23.24 -1.73 23.18
CA LEU A 206 23.79 -2.00 21.85
C LEU A 206 22.77 -1.70 20.74
N ARG A 207 21.51 -2.09 20.94
CA ARG A 207 20.40 -1.78 20.04
C ARG A 207 20.20 -0.28 19.85
N LEU A 208 20.15 0.49 20.94
CA LEU A 208 20.00 1.96 20.87
C LEU A 208 21.22 2.62 20.20
N ALA A 209 22.43 2.15 20.50
CA ALA A 209 23.63 2.61 19.83
C ALA A 209 23.55 2.35 18.31
N ALA A 210 23.11 1.17 17.89
CA ALA A 210 22.95 0.82 16.49
C ALA A 210 21.88 1.68 15.77
N LEU A 211 20.76 1.99 16.42
CA LEU A 211 19.72 2.87 15.86
C LEU A 211 20.20 4.32 15.66
N LEU A 212 21.24 4.75 16.37
CA LEU A 212 21.70 6.14 16.39
C LEU A 212 23.09 6.37 15.81
N HIS A 213 23.89 5.31 15.58
CA HIS A 213 25.32 5.43 15.25
C HIS A 213 25.66 6.30 14.03
N ASP A 214 24.70 6.38 13.10
CA ASP A 214 24.82 7.08 11.83
C ASP A 214 23.79 8.22 11.66
N ALA A 215 22.97 8.49 12.68
CA ALA A 215 21.93 9.53 12.62
C ALA A 215 22.51 10.94 12.39
N GLY A 216 23.80 11.14 12.65
CA GLY A 216 24.56 12.36 12.41
C GLY A 216 25.01 12.58 10.96
N LYS A 217 24.95 11.58 10.07
CA LYS A 217 25.43 11.66 8.69
C LYS A 217 24.86 12.84 7.89
N PRO A 218 23.53 13.11 7.89
CA PRO A 218 22.98 14.23 7.13
C PRO A 218 23.53 15.59 7.57
N PHE A 219 23.93 15.76 8.83
CA PHE A 219 24.54 17.00 9.32
C PHE A 219 26.02 17.10 8.94
N ARG A 220 26.78 16.01 9.14
CA ARG A 220 28.23 15.94 8.90
C ARG A 220 28.63 14.54 8.47
N TYR A 221 28.70 14.27 7.16
CA TYR A 221 29.14 12.94 6.67
C TYR A 221 30.58 12.59 7.12
N GLU A 222 31.47 13.58 7.13
CA GLU A 222 32.89 13.40 7.46
C GLU A 222 33.16 13.15 8.95
N ASP A 223 32.29 13.69 9.80
CA ASP A 223 32.41 13.71 11.26
C ASP A 223 31.11 13.18 11.89
N HIS A 224 30.51 12.19 11.20
CA HIS A 224 29.16 11.70 11.53
C HIS A 224 29.13 11.04 12.90
N VAL A 225 30.24 10.50 13.39
CA VAL A 225 30.35 9.90 14.72
C VAL A 225 30.07 10.94 15.80
N ASN A 226 30.77 12.08 15.77
CA ASN A 226 30.55 13.15 16.75
C ASN A 226 29.16 13.78 16.61
N ALA A 227 28.68 13.94 15.36
CA ALA A 227 27.31 14.39 15.12
C ALA A 227 26.26 13.41 15.67
N SER A 228 26.51 12.10 15.58
CA SER A 228 25.60 11.06 16.08
C SER A 228 25.59 10.99 17.61
N ILE A 229 26.72 11.25 18.26
CA ILE A 229 26.78 11.41 19.72
C ILE A 229 25.96 12.64 20.15
N GLU A 230 26.11 13.78 19.48
CA GLU A 230 25.29 14.97 19.76
C GLU A 230 23.79 14.71 19.57
N VAL A 231 23.43 13.94 18.53
CA VAL A 231 22.04 13.49 18.30
C VAL A 231 21.57 12.57 19.42
N CYS A 232 22.40 11.61 19.84
CA CYS A 232 22.10 10.67 20.92
C CYS A 232 21.85 11.40 22.25
N GLU A 233 22.74 12.30 22.65
CA GLU A 233 22.58 13.17 23.82
C GLU A 233 21.25 13.93 23.75
N ALA A 234 21.01 14.66 22.65
CA ALA A 234 19.82 15.48 22.50
C ALA A 234 18.51 14.65 22.47
N LEU A 235 18.54 13.43 21.94
CA LEU A 235 17.38 12.55 21.88
C LEU A 235 17.08 11.85 23.20
N LEU A 236 18.08 11.39 23.95
CA LEU A 236 17.90 10.47 25.07
C LEU A 236 18.05 11.10 26.46
N GLU A 237 18.74 12.25 26.57
CA GLU A 237 19.00 12.89 27.87
C GLU A 237 17.69 13.24 28.60
N GLY A 238 17.57 12.84 29.86
CA GLY A 238 16.37 13.04 30.68
C GLY A 238 15.22 12.07 30.40
N LEU A 239 15.38 11.13 29.46
CA LEU A 239 14.44 10.01 29.26
C LEU A 239 14.94 8.71 29.89
N ILE A 240 16.26 8.48 29.86
CA ILE A 240 16.93 7.32 30.46
C ILE A 240 18.06 7.80 31.39
N GLU A 241 18.66 6.87 32.14
CA GLU A 241 19.75 7.17 33.06
C GLU A 241 20.95 7.76 32.33
N ARG A 242 21.63 8.73 32.96
CA ARG A 242 22.75 9.44 32.34
C ARG A 242 23.90 8.50 31.98
N GLU A 243 24.19 7.52 32.84
CA GLU A 243 25.22 6.51 32.60
C GLU A 243 24.93 5.67 31.35
N ASP A 244 23.66 5.34 31.09
CA ASP A 244 23.25 4.62 29.89
C ASP A 244 23.41 5.50 28.63
N VAL A 245 23.09 6.80 28.69
CA VAL A 245 23.34 7.74 27.57
C VAL A 245 24.83 7.83 27.24
N GLU A 246 25.67 7.98 28.27
CA GLU A 246 27.12 8.05 28.13
C GLU A 246 27.67 6.75 27.52
N ARG A 247 27.20 5.59 27.99
CA ARG A 247 27.58 4.28 27.45
C ARG A 247 27.16 4.09 25.99
N ILE A 248 25.96 4.52 25.61
CA ILE A 248 25.51 4.51 24.20
C ILE A 248 26.43 5.40 23.36
N GLY A 249 26.77 6.60 23.86
CA GLY A 249 27.72 7.51 23.21
C GLY A 249 29.11 6.89 23.01
N GLU A 250 29.63 6.14 23.98
CA GLU A 250 30.89 5.39 23.86
C GLU A 250 30.83 4.31 22.78
N LEU A 251 29.74 3.53 22.73
CA LEU A 251 29.54 2.51 21.70
C LEU A 251 29.49 3.13 20.30
N ILE A 252 28.79 4.26 20.16
CA ILE A 252 28.79 5.04 18.91
C ILE A 252 30.20 5.56 18.61
N LYS A 253 30.95 6.06 19.58
CA LYS A 253 32.31 6.55 19.33
C LYS A 253 33.25 5.44 18.83
N ALA A 254 33.12 4.25 19.40
CA ALA A 254 34.04 3.14 19.17
C ALA A 254 33.76 2.34 17.89
N HIS A 255 32.66 2.57 17.16
CA HIS A 255 32.32 1.75 15.98
C HIS A 255 33.28 1.91 14.79
N HIS A 256 34.12 2.95 14.74
CA HIS A 256 35.24 3.06 13.77
C HIS A 256 36.62 2.78 14.37
N ALA A 257 36.72 2.56 15.68
CA ALA A 257 37.99 2.34 16.40
C ALA A 257 38.29 0.84 16.56
N GLU A 258 39.50 0.48 17.04
CA GLU A 258 39.81 -0.90 17.44
C GLU A 258 38.84 -1.35 18.54
N ALA A 259 38.39 -2.61 18.48
CA ALA A 259 37.33 -3.11 19.36
C ALA A 259 37.89 -3.35 20.76
N GLU A 260 37.47 -2.54 21.72
CA GLU A 260 37.87 -2.66 23.14
C GLU A 260 36.89 -3.51 23.96
N SER A 261 35.65 -3.71 23.49
CA SER A 261 34.60 -4.50 24.16
C SER A 261 33.85 -5.41 23.19
N ASP A 262 33.19 -6.44 23.73
CA ASP A 262 32.34 -7.35 22.93
C ASP A 262 31.19 -6.60 22.25
N GLU A 263 30.57 -5.62 22.93
CA GLU A 263 29.52 -4.79 22.32
C GLU A 263 30.03 -4.00 21.12
N THR A 264 31.22 -3.40 21.22
CA THR A 264 31.85 -2.69 20.10
C THR A 264 32.16 -3.63 18.94
N ARG A 265 32.68 -4.84 19.24
CA ARG A 265 32.94 -5.86 18.21
C ARG A 265 31.66 -6.24 17.48
N ILE A 266 30.57 -6.46 18.21
CA ILE A 266 29.28 -6.85 17.63
C ILE A 266 28.67 -5.72 16.81
N LEU A 267 28.69 -4.47 17.30
CA LEU A 267 28.20 -3.31 16.54
C LEU A 267 28.94 -3.17 15.20
N ARG A 268 30.27 -3.32 15.22
CA ARG A 268 31.11 -3.29 14.02
C ARG A 268 30.81 -4.43 13.06
N GLU A 269 30.60 -5.64 13.59
CA GLU A 269 30.20 -6.79 12.78
C GLU A 269 28.83 -6.56 12.13
N ALA A 270 27.86 -6.05 12.90
CA ALA A 270 26.51 -5.79 12.43
C ALA A 270 26.46 -4.67 11.38
N ASP A 271 27.15 -3.55 11.57
CA ASP A 271 27.26 -2.49 10.56
C ASP A 271 27.96 -3.01 9.29
N ARG A 272 29.04 -3.78 9.43
CA ARG A 272 29.73 -4.41 8.29
C ARG A 272 28.79 -5.32 7.50
N VAL A 273 28.02 -6.18 8.19
CA VAL A 273 27.08 -7.12 7.56
C VAL A 273 25.90 -6.39 6.93
N SER A 274 25.28 -5.45 7.65
CA SER A 274 24.21 -4.56 7.14
C SER A 274 24.66 -3.86 5.86
N SER A 275 25.82 -3.21 5.92
CA SER A 275 26.47 -2.58 4.77
C SER A 275 26.73 -3.58 3.64
N ALA A 276 27.23 -4.78 3.91
CA ALA A 276 27.50 -5.77 2.86
C ALA A 276 26.21 -6.21 2.15
N ILE A 277 25.14 -6.44 2.92
CA ILE A 277 23.81 -6.82 2.45
C ILE A 277 23.20 -5.74 1.54
N ASP A 278 23.32 -4.46 1.90
CA ASP A 278 22.74 -3.36 1.14
C ASP A 278 23.60 -2.89 -0.06
N ARG A 279 24.94 -3.05 0.00
CA ARG A 279 25.88 -2.41 -0.94
C ARG A 279 26.08 -3.15 -2.27
N LEU A 280 25.55 -4.37 -2.44
CA LEU A 280 25.57 -5.12 -3.70
C LEU A 280 26.94 -5.13 -4.42
N ARG A 281 28.04 -5.23 -3.66
CA ARG A 281 29.39 -4.95 -4.16
C ARG A 281 29.77 -5.77 -5.39
N GLY A 282 29.41 -7.05 -5.44
CA GLY A 282 29.71 -7.90 -6.59
C GLY A 282 29.06 -7.39 -7.88
N LEU A 283 27.80 -6.92 -7.79
CA LEU A 283 27.11 -6.29 -8.92
C LEU A 283 27.70 -4.91 -9.25
N ALA A 284 28.17 -4.16 -8.24
CA ALA A 284 28.82 -2.88 -8.43
C ALA A 284 30.13 -3.01 -9.22
N GLU A 285 30.97 -3.98 -8.86
CA GLU A 285 32.21 -4.29 -9.59
C GLU A 285 31.88 -4.73 -11.02
N GLU A 286 30.89 -5.61 -11.20
CA GLU A 286 30.52 -6.08 -12.55
C GLU A 286 29.98 -4.98 -13.48
N ILE A 287 29.21 -4.02 -12.97
CA ILE A 287 28.49 -3.04 -13.78
C ILE A 287 29.31 -1.76 -14.04
N ILE A 288 30.01 -1.23 -13.03
CA ILE A 288 30.62 0.11 -13.12
C ILE A 288 32.15 0.13 -13.03
N GLU A 289 32.83 -0.98 -12.73
CA GLU A 289 34.30 -1.01 -12.53
C GLU A 289 35.08 -0.55 -13.77
N HIS A 290 34.64 -0.93 -14.98
CA HIS A 290 35.30 -0.52 -16.22
C HIS A 290 35.35 1.01 -16.36
N GLN A 291 34.24 1.68 -16.07
CA GLN A 291 34.16 3.14 -16.15
C GLN A 291 35.02 3.81 -15.08
N ILE A 292 34.94 3.32 -13.83
CA ILE A 292 35.79 3.80 -12.74
C ILE A 292 37.28 3.67 -13.09
N THR A 293 37.68 2.51 -13.61
CA THR A 293 39.09 2.21 -13.92
C THR A 293 39.61 3.07 -15.08
N SER A 294 38.80 3.27 -16.11
CA SER A 294 39.14 4.13 -17.25
C SER A 294 39.36 5.58 -16.82
N VAL A 295 38.42 6.13 -16.04
CA VAL A 295 38.52 7.52 -15.56
C VAL A 295 39.65 7.66 -14.55
N ALA A 296 39.79 6.74 -13.59
CA ALA A 296 40.88 6.76 -12.61
C ALA A 296 42.26 6.70 -13.28
N SER A 297 42.42 5.88 -14.33
CA SER A 297 43.69 5.80 -15.09
C SER A 297 44.03 7.11 -15.79
N THR A 298 43.01 7.82 -16.29
CA THR A 298 43.18 9.12 -16.97
C THR A 298 43.75 10.18 -16.03
N TYR A 299 43.40 10.13 -14.75
CA TYR A 299 43.82 11.10 -13.73
C TYR A 299 44.89 10.56 -12.76
N GLY A 300 45.47 9.40 -13.03
CA GLY A 300 46.53 8.79 -12.19
C GLY A 300 46.05 8.37 -10.79
N LEU A 301 44.77 8.04 -10.63
CA LEU A 301 44.17 7.61 -9.37
C LEU A 301 44.15 6.08 -9.24
N ASN A 302 44.23 5.57 -8.01
CA ASN A 302 44.11 4.14 -7.74
C ASN A 302 42.63 3.71 -7.68
N ALA A 303 42.13 3.12 -8.77
CA ALA A 303 40.74 2.65 -8.90
C ALA A 303 40.28 1.71 -7.76
N LYS A 304 41.19 0.96 -7.13
CA LYS A 304 40.84 0.08 -5.99
C LYS A 304 40.29 0.84 -4.78
N LEU A 305 40.62 2.14 -4.66
CA LEU A 305 40.11 2.99 -3.58
C LEU A 305 38.62 3.33 -3.76
N ALA A 306 38.05 3.20 -4.96
CA ALA A 306 36.64 3.50 -5.23
C ALA A 306 35.69 2.67 -4.35
N TYR A 307 36.04 1.40 -4.13
CA TYR A 307 35.30 0.43 -3.31
C TYR A 307 35.87 0.28 -1.88
N GLY A 308 36.93 1.01 -1.54
CA GLY A 308 37.59 0.99 -0.23
C GLY A 308 36.79 1.74 0.84
N VAL A 309 37.25 1.70 2.09
CA VAL A 309 36.65 2.45 3.21
C VAL A 309 37.66 3.44 3.79
N GLY A 310 37.17 4.49 4.47
CA GLY A 310 38.00 5.45 5.18
C GLY A 310 38.59 6.58 4.32
N PRO A 311 39.61 7.30 4.83
CA PRO A 311 40.11 8.54 4.24
C PRO A 311 40.60 8.42 2.80
N GLY A 312 41.28 7.32 2.44
CA GLY A 312 41.80 7.12 1.08
C GLY A 312 40.70 6.96 0.02
N ALA A 313 39.61 6.26 0.35
CA ALA A 313 38.44 6.17 -0.53
C ALA A 313 37.77 7.53 -0.70
N ARG A 314 37.73 8.33 0.38
CA ARG A 314 37.19 9.69 0.34
C ARG A 314 38.03 10.61 -0.54
N GLU A 315 39.35 10.66 -0.33
CA GLU A 315 40.25 11.47 -1.16
C GLU A 315 40.16 11.09 -2.65
N PHE A 316 40.00 9.80 -2.95
CA PHE A 316 39.74 9.33 -4.30
C PHE A 316 38.50 10.00 -4.90
N TRP A 317 37.35 9.94 -4.22
CA TRP A 317 36.10 10.52 -4.73
C TRP A 317 36.11 12.06 -4.77
N ILE A 318 36.83 12.72 -3.86
CA ILE A 318 37.01 14.19 -3.89
C ILE A 318 37.76 14.59 -5.17
N LYS A 319 38.95 14.04 -5.38
CA LYS A 319 39.77 14.33 -6.56
C LYS A 319 39.05 13.97 -7.86
N LEU A 320 38.36 12.83 -7.86
CA LEU A 320 37.63 12.39 -9.04
C LEU A 320 36.44 13.31 -9.37
N ASN A 321 35.75 13.86 -8.38
CA ASN A 321 34.68 14.82 -8.60
C ASN A 321 35.21 16.20 -9.06
N GLU A 322 36.40 16.62 -8.59
CA GLU A 322 37.08 17.83 -9.07
C GLU A 322 37.43 17.72 -10.57
N GLU A 323 37.92 16.55 -11.00
CA GLU A 323 38.34 16.29 -12.38
C GLU A 323 37.19 15.92 -13.32
N SER A 324 36.14 15.27 -12.81
CA SER A 324 34.97 14.82 -13.58
C SER A 324 33.67 15.11 -12.83
N PRO A 325 33.18 16.36 -12.86
CA PRO A 325 31.90 16.73 -12.26
C PRO A 325 30.77 15.92 -12.90
N ASN A 326 29.88 15.37 -12.07
CA ASN A 326 28.75 14.48 -12.41
C ASN A 326 29.04 12.97 -12.51
N LEU A 327 30.30 12.53 -12.45
CA LEU A 327 30.58 11.09 -12.56
C LEU A 327 29.84 10.24 -11.51
N ILE A 328 29.71 10.76 -10.28
CA ILE A 328 28.98 10.06 -9.20
C ILE A 328 27.50 9.86 -9.59
N TYR A 329 26.87 10.87 -10.18
CA TYR A 329 25.50 10.80 -10.68
C TYR A 329 25.38 9.77 -11.81
N ASP A 330 26.27 9.84 -12.81
CA ASP A 330 26.23 8.97 -13.99
C ASP A 330 26.45 7.50 -13.62
N LEU A 331 27.42 7.20 -12.75
CA LEU A 331 27.69 5.84 -12.27
C LEU A 331 26.50 5.29 -11.47
N SER A 332 25.91 6.13 -10.61
CA SER A 332 24.73 5.74 -9.82
C SER A 332 23.53 5.44 -10.72
N LYS A 333 23.30 6.28 -11.74
CA LYS A 333 22.23 6.12 -12.72
C LYS A 333 22.42 4.87 -13.58
N LEU A 334 23.62 4.67 -14.10
CA LEU A 334 23.97 3.49 -14.88
C LEU A 334 23.69 2.21 -14.08
N PHE A 335 24.11 2.17 -12.82
CA PHE A 335 23.93 1.01 -11.97
C PHE A 335 22.44 0.63 -11.82
N VAL A 336 21.58 1.56 -11.41
CA VAL A 336 20.15 1.25 -11.20
C VAL A 336 19.41 0.91 -12.49
N GLN A 337 19.79 1.53 -13.61
CA GLN A 337 19.24 1.21 -14.94
C GLN A 337 19.63 -0.20 -15.37
N GLU A 338 20.88 -0.59 -15.15
CA GLU A 338 21.38 -1.91 -15.50
C GLU A 338 20.77 -3.01 -14.62
N ILE A 339 20.57 -2.76 -13.32
CA ILE A 339 19.83 -3.65 -12.41
C ILE A 339 18.41 -3.91 -12.93
N ARG A 340 17.69 -2.85 -13.34
CA ARG A 340 16.35 -3.00 -13.93
C ARG A 340 16.36 -3.75 -15.24
N ARG A 341 17.35 -3.51 -16.10
CA ARG A 341 17.51 -4.21 -17.39
C ARG A 341 17.76 -5.71 -17.18
N ARG A 342 18.69 -6.06 -16.29
CA ARG A 342 19.06 -7.46 -16.00
C ARG A 342 17.96 -8.24 -15.28
N SER A 343 17.16 -7.56 -14.45
CA SER A 343 16.00 -8.14 -13.79
C SER A 343 14.72 -8.15 -14.65
N ASP A 344 14.80 -7.69 -15.91
CA ASP A 344 13.66 -7.61 -16.83
C ASP A 344 12.49 -6.81 -16.23
N GLY A 345 12.79 -5.62 -15.69
CA GLY A 345 11.81 -4.81 -14.97
C GLY A 345 11.28 -5.50 -13.70
N PHE A 346 12.17 -6.20 -12.98
CA PHE A 346 11.86 -6.96 -11.77
C PHE A 346 10.90 -8.15 -11.98
N LEU A 347 10.98 -8.79 -13.15
CA LEU A 347 10.32 -10.05 -13.46
C LEU A 347 11.22 -11.26 -13.23
N LYS A 348 12.54 -11.04 -13.12
CA LYS A 348 13.55 -12.07 -12.89
C LYS A 348 14.45 -11.68 -11.73
N GLN A 349 14.82 -12.68 -10.94
CA GLN A 349 15.80 -12.53 -9.88
C GLN A 349 17.21 -12.45 -10.47
N LEU A 350 18.08 -11.64 -9.87
CA LEU A 350 19.46 -11.54 -10.31
C LEU A 350 20.28 -12.75 -9.82
N PRO A 351 21.20 -13.28 -10.64
CA PRO A 351 22.08 -14.37 -10.22
C PRO A 351 23.14 -13.83 -9.28
N THR A 352 23.27 -14.44 -8.10
CA THR A 352 24.23 -13.96 -7.10
C THR A 352 24.90 -15.08 -6.30
N ARG A 353 26.00 -14.72 -5.63
CA ARG A 353 26.75 -15.58 -4.70
C ARG A 353 27.13 -14.74 -3.49
N GLY A 354 26.95 -15.28 -2.30
CA GLY A 354 27.39 -14.61 -1.08
C GLY A 354 27.66 -15.57 0.06
N LYS A 355 28.21 -15.02 1.14
CA LYS A 355 28.58 -15.77 2.35
C LYS A 355 27.40 -15.78 3.32
N VAL A 356 27.17 -16.94 3.94
CA VAL A 356 26.18 -17.09 5.01
C VAL A 356 26.65 -16.31 6.25
N VAL A 357 25.75 -15.53 6.83
CA VAL A 357 25.94 -14.84 8.10
C VAL A 357 25.73 -15.85 9.22
N ASN A 358 26.80 -16.15 9.97
CA ASN A 358 26.78 -17.24 10.94
C ASN A 358 25.79 -16.95 12.10
N GLY A 359 24.93 -17.94 12.37
CA GLY A 359 24.00 -17.94 13.50
C GLY A 359 22.77 -17.02 13.35
N ILE A 360 22.57 -16.42 12.19
CA ILE A 360 21.46 -15.51 11.89
C ILE A 360 20.60 -16.08 10.76
N GLU A 361 19.29 -16.05 10.92
CA GLU A 361 18.33 -16.53 9.93
C GLU A 361 17.35 -15.44 9.51
N LEU A 362 16.88 -15.56 8.28
CA LEU A 362 15.71 -14.83 7.77
C LEU A 362 14.50 -15.76 7.90
N ILE A 363 13.46 -15.29 8.59
CA ILE A 363 12.18 -15.99 8.72
C ILE A 363 11.11 -15.33 7.85
N LEU A 364 10.15 -16.12 7.39
CA LEU A 364 8.93 -15.69 6.72
C LEU A 364 7.75 -16.46 7.30
N ILE A 365 6.75 -15.73 7.78
CA ILE A 365 5.44 -16.26 8.15
C ILE A 365 4.46 -15.88 7.06
N ASP A 366 4.03 -16.85 6.26
CA ASP A 366 3.07 -16.70 5.16
C ASP A 366 1.66 -17.09 5.64
N ILE A 367 0.74 -16.13 5.58
CA ILE A 367 -0.68 -16.31 5.94
C ILE A 367 -1.42 -16.80 4.69
N GLY A 368 -1.88 -18.06 4.72
CA GLY A 368 -2.62 -18.65 3.61
C GLY A 368 -4.11 -18.32 3.62
N SER A 369 -4.78 -18.54 2.48
CA SER A 369 -6.25 -18.48 2.36
C SER A 369 -6.91 -17.15 2.75
N ILE A 370 -6.20 -16.02 2.63
CA ILE A 370 -6.72 -14.68 2.94
C ILE A 370 -7.99 -14.37 2.14
N GLN A 371 -7.98 -14.58 0.82
CA GLN A 371 -9.12 -14.26 -0.04
C GLN A 371 -10.35 -15.11 0.30
N GLU A 372 -10.15 -16.40 0.61
CA GLU A 372 -11.22 -17.29 1.07
C GLU A 372 -11.80 -16.81 2.41
N PHE A 373 -10.93 -16.39 3.34
CA PHE A 373 -11.35 -15.88 4.64
C PHE A 373 -12.16 -14.58 4.54
N ILE A 374 -11.77 -13.65 3.65
CA ILE A 374 -12.48 -12.39 3.43
C ILE A 374 -13.83 -12.63 2.73
N THR A 375 -13.86 -13.51 1.73
CA THR A 375 -15.04 -13.71 0.87
C THR A 375 -16.03 -14.77 1.36
N ARG A 376 -15.73 -15.50 2.44
CA ARG A 376 -16.65 -16.52 3.01
C ARG A 376 -17.95 -15.98 3.59
N SER A 377 -18.04 -14.67 3.86
CA SER A 377 -19.19 -14.07 4.56
C SER A 377 -20.18 -13.47 3.58
N SER A 378 -21.48 -13.70 3.81
CA SER A 378 -22.57 -13.00 3.12
C SER A 378 -22.99 -11.67 3.77
N ASP A 379 -22.32 -11.22 4.83
CA ASP A 379 -22.53 -9.90 5.46
C ASP A 379 -21.30 -9.00 5.23
N LEU A 380 -21.55 -7.77 4.75
CA LEU A 380 -20.50 -6.78 4.42
C LEU A 380 -19.68 -6.33 5.63
N ARG A 381 -20.28 -6.27 6.84
CA ARG A 381 -19.55 -5.92 8.08
C ARG A 381 -18.47 -6.93 8.36
N CYS A 382 -18.79 -8.21 8.19
CA CYS A 382 -17.83 -9.29 8.35
C CYS A 382 -16.76 -9.27 7.26
N VAL A 383 -17.07 -8.85 6.02
CA VAL A 383 -16.06 -8.69 4.96
C VAL A 383 -15.05 -7.60 5.33
N THR A 384 -15.53 -6.40 5.70
CA THR A 384 -14.66 -5.30 6.16
C THR A 384 -13.83 -5.70 7.38
N ALA A 385 -14.44 -6.37 8.37
CA ALA A 385 -13.73 -6.86 9.54
C ALA A 385 -12.68 -7.92 9.19
N SER A 386 -12.96 -8.82 8.25
CA SER A 386 -12.03 -9.89 7.88
C SER A 386 -10.74 -9.33 7.26
N SER A 387 -10.85 -8.31 6.40
CA SER A 387 -9.69 -7.62 5.83
C SER A 387 -8.86 -6.95 6.93
N LEU A 388 -9.52 -6.22 7.84
CA LEU A 388 -8.84 -5.55 8.96
C LEU A 388 -8.15 -6.54 9.91
N VAL A 389 -8.77 -7.69 10.17
CA VAL A 389 -8.20 -8.75 11.01
C VAL A 389 -6.95 -9.33 10.37
N VAL A 390 -6.92 -9.53 9.05
CA VAL A 390 -5.72 -10.00 8.34
C VAL A 390 -4.58 -8.99 8.46
N ASP A 391 -4.87 -7.70 8.27
CA ASP A 391 -3.85 -6.66 8.43
C ASP A 391 -3.39 -6.56 9.90
N THR A 392 -4.31 -6.66 10.85
CA THR A 392 -3.98 -6.67 12.29
C THR A 392 -3.15 -7.89 12.68
N LEU A 393 -3.47 -9.06 12.14
CA LEU A 393 -2.72 -10.30 12.31
C LEU A 393 -1.25 -10.09 11.89
N THR A 394 -1.07 -9.53 10.70
CA THR A 394 0.23 -9.36 10.05
C THR A 394 1.06 -8.24 10.68
N ILE A 395 0.47 -7.06 10.89
CA ILE A 395 1.19 -5.83 11.22
C ILE A 395 1.38 -5.66 12.73
N ALA A 396 0.49 -6.21 13.56
CA ALA A 396 0.48 -5.95 15.00
C ALA A 396 0.50 -7.20 15.86
N TYR A 397 -0.36 -8.17 15.59
CA TYR A 397 -0.58 -9.29 16.50
C TYR A 397 0.56 -10.33 16.46
N ILE A 398 0.97 -10.82 15.28
CA ILE A 398 2.15 -11.70 15.16
C ILE A 398 3.40 -11.00 15.73
N PRO A 399 3.70 -9.73 15.38
CA PRO A 399 4.74 -8.95 16.04
C PRO A 399 4.65 -8.97 17.58
N SER A 400 3.49 -8.64 18.14
CA SER A 400 3.30 -8.59 19.59
C SER A 400 3.52 -9.95 20.26
N ILE A 401 3.13 -11.05 19.61
CA ILE A 401 3.35 -12.41 20.12
C ILE A 401 4.84 -12.73 20.14
N ILE A 402 5.54 -12.56 19.01
CA ILE A 402 6.97 -12.89 18.90
C ILE A 402 7.78 -12.12 19.95
N GLN A 403 7.47 -10.85 20.19
CA GLN A 403 8.16 -10.05 21.21
C GLN A 403 7.95 -10.56 22.63
N ARG A 404 6.70 -10.89 22.99
CA ARG A 404 6.35 -11.41 24.32
C ARG A 404 6.82 -12.83 24.55
N MET A 405 7.05 -13.61 23.50
CA MET A 405 7.65 -14.93 23.64
C MET A 405 9.12 -14.88 24.01
N GLY A 406 9.86 -13.95 23.41
CA GLY A 406 11.28 -13.82 23.69
C GLY A 406 11.54 -13.64 25.20
N THR A 407 10.61 -13.00 25.93
CA THR A 407 10.69 -12.83 27.38
C THR A 407 10.44 -14.12 28.19
N ARG A 408 9.85 -15.15 27.58
CA ARG A 408 9.56 -16.47 28.19
C ARG A 408 10.60 -17.55 27.87
N ALA A 409 11.36 -17.40 26.79
CA ALA A 409 12.48 -18.29 26.51
C ALA A 409 13.44 -18.31 27.71
N SER A 410 14.20 -19.39 27.91
CA SER A 410 15.06 -19.63 29.08
C SER A 410 16.12 -18.55 29.37
N GLN A 411 16.21 -17.51 28.54
CA GLN A 411 17.11 -16.35 28.65
C GLN A 411 16.42 -14.96 28.62
N SER A 412 15.07 -14.89 28.51
CA SER A 412 14.22 -13.68 28.60
C SER A 412 14.68 -12.45 27.78
N TYR A 413 14.67 -12.52 26.44
CA TYR A 413 15.02 -11.40 25.56
C TYR A 413 13.80 -10.70 24.94
N TRP A 414 13.78 -9.37 24.88
CA TRP A 414 12.79 -8.63 24.09
C TRP A 414 13.18 -8.62 22.61
N VAL A 415 12.31 -9.11 21.72
CA VAL A 415 12.55 -9.04 20.26
C VAL A 415 12.28 -7.60 19.77
N PRO A 416 13.23 -6.91 19.14
CA PRO A 416 13.02 -5.55 18.64
C PRO A 416 12.05 -5.53 17.46
N LEU A 417 11.21 -4.49 17.38
CA LEU A 417 10.26 -4.33 16.27
C LEU A 417 10.96 -4.19 14.91
N GLU A 418 12.14 -3.58 14.87
CA GLU A 418 12.96 -3.43 13.66
C GLU A 418 13.51 -4.76 13.13
N SER A 419 13.53 -5.81 13.96
CA SER A 419 13.89 -7.16 13.51
C SER A 419 12.87 -7.72 12.52
N MET A 420 11.62 -7.26 12.58
CA MET A 420 10.58 -7.60 11.60
C MET A 420 10.72 -6.64 10.42
N ILE A 421 11.43 -7.09 9.38
CA ILE A 421 11.76 -6.29 8.21
C ILE A 421 10.51 -5.90 7.44
N TYR A 422 9.61 -6.86 7.23
CA TYR A 422 8.49 -6.65 6.34
C TYR A 422 7.24 -7.28 6.93
N THR A 423 6.19 -6.47 7.13
CA THR A 423 4.91 -6.88 7.70
C THR A 423 3.77 -6.34 6.84
N ALA A 424 3.49 -6.98 5.71
CA ALA A 424 2.40 -6.58 4.82
C ALA A 424 1.94 -7.71 3.90
N GLY A 425 0.75 -7.58 3.32
CA GLY A 425 0.26 -8.50 2.29
C GLY A 425 0.17 -9.96 2.74
N GLY A 426 -0.12 -10.19 4.03
CA GLY A 426 -0.16 -11.53 4.61
C GLY A 426 1.20 -12.17 4.90
N ASN A 427 2.28 -11.40 4.91
CA ASN A 427 3.63 -11.89 5.18
C ASN A 427 4.27 -11.14 6.35
N VAL A 428 4.91 -11.87 7.26
CA VAL A 428 5.80 -11.33 8.29
C VAL A 428 7.19 -11.88 8.08
N GLU A 429 8.13 -11.03 7.67
CA GLU A 429 9.54 -11.37 7.46
C GLU A 429 10.39 -10.75 8.57
N ALA A 430 11.29 -11.52 9.16
CA ALA A 430 12.15 -11.04 10.25
C ALA A 430 13.55 -11.64 10.21
N ILE A 431 14.54 -10.88 10.70
CA ILE A 431 15.89 -11.36 11.00
C ILE A 431 15.95 -11.76 12.46
N LEU A 432 16.34 -12.99 12.74
CA LEU A 432 16.40 -13.54 14.09
C LEU A 432 17.64 -14.41 14.29
N PRO A 433 18.16 -14.54 15.52
CA PRO A 433 19.21 -15.49 15.82
C PRO A 433 18.68 -16.93 15.74
N ARG A 434 19.49 -17.86 15.20
CA ARG A 434 19.15 -19.29 15.06
C ARG A 434 18.66 -19.90 16.38
N LYS A 435 19.20 -19.44 17.51
CA LYS A 435 18.85 -19.90 18.87
C LYS A 435 17.37 -19.75 19.21
N LEU A 436 16.64 -18.84 18.57
CA LEU A 436 15.22 -18.57 18.88
C LEU A 436 14.25 -19.20 17.87
N ILE A 437 14.74 -19.83 16.81
CA ILE A 437 13.91 -20.22 15.67
C ILE A 437 12.94 -21.34 16.04
N ASP A 438 13.42 -22.39 16.69
CA ASP A 438 12.60 -23.55 17.04
C ASP A 438 11.48 -23.15 18.03
N ASP A 439 11.79 -22.29 19.01
CA ASP A 439 10.81 -21.73 19.96
C ASP A 439 9.72 -20.92 19.24
N ILE A 440 10.11 -20.08 18.27
CA ILE A 440 9.20 -19.25 17.48
C ILE A 440 8.33 -20.11 16.57
N GLU A 441 8.92 -21.11 15.90
CA GLU A 441 8.18 -22.05 15.05
C GLU A 441 7.08 -22.76 15.85
N ASP A 442 7.41 -23.21 17.07
CA ASP A 442 6.47 -23.90 17.95
C ASP A 442 5.27 -23.03 18.32
N VAL A 443 5.48 -21.74 18.59
CA VAL A 443 4.37 -20.83 18.88
C VAL A 443 3.61 -20.43 17.63
N ILE A 444 4.25 -20.23 16.48
CA ILE A 444 3.51 -19.98 15.24
C ILE A 444 2.65 -21.19 14.88
N ARG A 445 3.15 -22.42 15.11
CA ARG A 445 2.39 -23.66 14.93
C ARG A 445 1.22 -23.77 15.90
N ASP A 446 1.40 -23.42 17.17
CA ASP A 446 0.30 -23.37 18.15
C ASP A 446 -0.72 -22.29 17.81
N LEU A 447 -0.25 -21.10 17.41
CA LEU A 447 -1.09 -20.00 16.97
C LEU A 447 -1.94 -20.39 15.75
N SER A 448 -1.35 -21.09 14.77
CA SER A 448 -2.05 -21.57 13.58
C SER A 448 -3.22 -22.51 13.89
N LYS A 449 -3.26 -23.14 15.07
CA LYS A 449 -4.40 -23.97 15.51
C LYS A 449 -5.56 -23.15 16.08
N ARG A 450 -5.28 -21.93 16.55
CA ARG A 450 -6.23 -21.08 17.27
C ARG A 450 -6.86 -20.01 16.40
N ILE A 451 -6.25 -19.70 15.25
CA ILE A 451 -6.75 -18.70 14.33
C ILE A 451 -7.38 -19.34 13.08
N PRO A 452 -8.36 -18.67 12.45
CA PRO A 452 -9.08 -19.21 11.29
C PRO A 452 -8.29 -19.15 9.97
N LEU A 453 -6.98 -18.95 10.04
CA LEU A 453 -6.08 -18.76 8.89
C LEU A 453 -4.84 -19.65 9.05
N PRO A 454 -4.44 -20.43 8.05
CA PRO A 454 -3.23 -21.23 8.13
C PRO A 454 -1.99 -20.32 8.15
N LEU A 455 -1.08 -20.58 9.08
CA LEU A 455 0.22 -19.93 9.14
C LEU A 455 1.30 -20.91 8.70
N ARG A 456 2.13 -20.49 7.75
CA ARG A 456 3.32 -21.26 7.34
C ARG A 456 4.55 -20.56 7.86
N PHE A 457 5.31 -21.24 8.71
CA PHE A 457 6.61 -20.78 9.17
C PHE A 457 7.69 -21.29 8.23
N ILE A 458 8.52 -20.39 7.73
CA ILE A 458 9.62 -20.68 6.79
C ILE A 458 10.85 -19.95 7.33
N HIS A 459 12.00 -20.59 7.30
CA HIS A 459 13.26 -19.96 7.69
C HIS A 459 14.40 -20.42 6.76
N VAL A 460 15.37 -19.53 6.52
CA VAL A 460 16.59 -19.80 5.77
C VAL A 460 17.77 -19.04 6.38
N PRO A 461 19.02 -19.52 6.25
CA PRO A 461 20.18 -18.76 6.70
C PRO A 461 20.29 -17.40 6.00
N LEU A 462 20.57 -16.34 6.75
CA LEU A 462 20.79 -15.02 6.16
C LEU A 462 22.12 -15.02 5.39
N ASN A 463 22.13 -14.49 4.18
CA ASN A 463 23.34 -14.35 3.37
C ASN A 463 23.71 -12.86 3.21
N GLU A 464 25.01 -12.56 3.17
CA GLU A 464 25.53 -11.21 2.83
C GLU A 464 25.06 -10.77 1.42
N ASP A 465 24.60 -11.70 0.58
CA ASP A 465 23.83 -11.42 -0.62
C ASP A 465 22.34 -11.74 -0.41
N TYR A 466 21.52 -10.69 -0.26
CA TYR A 466 20.10 -10.86 0.03
C TYR A 466 19.34 -11.55 -1.10
N ALA A 467 19.75 -11.41 -2.36
CA ALA A 467 19.09 -12.08 -3.47
C ALA A 467 19.26 -13.62 -3.38
N VAL A 468 20.39 -14.13 -2.87
CA VAL A 468 20.54 -15.57 -2.57
C VAL A 468 19.53 -15.99 -1.49
N THR A 469 19.48 -15.23 -0.39
CA THR A 469 18.54 -15.49 0.72
C THR A 469 17.09 -15.54 0.22
N ARG A 470 16.70 -14.60 -0.65
CA ARG A 470 15.35 -14.55 -1.24
C ARG A 470 15.07 -15.73 -2.16
N LEU A 471 16.03 -16.17 -2.96
CA LEU A 471 15.86 -17.33 -3.84
C LEU A 471 15.63 -18.61 -3.02
N GLU A 472 16.40 -18.80 -1.96
CA GLU A 472 16.23 -19.93 -1.04
C GLU A 472 14.89 -19.85 -0.32
N MET A 473 14.53 -18.68 0.20
CA MET A 473 13.24 -18.42 0.83
C MET A 473 12.08 -18.76 -0.11
N ALA A 474 12.12 -18.31 -1.37
CA ALA A 474 11.07 -18.57 -2.35
C ALA A 474 10.94 -20.08 -2.67
N LYS A 475 12.07 -20.80 -2.78
CA LYS A 475 12.06 -22.25 -2.98
C LYS A 475 11.44 -22.99 -1.80
N THR A 476 11.86 -22.65 -0.57
CA THR A 476 11.34 -23.28 0.65
C THR A 476 9.85 -22.95 0.85
N ALA A 477 9.45 -21.71 0.59
CA ALA A 477 8.05 -21.28 0.63
C ALA A 477 7.19 -22.07 -0.37
N TYR A 478 7.68 -22.27 -1.59
CA TYR A 478 6.98 -23.07 -2.60
C TYR A 478 6.79 -24.52 -2.14
N LEU A 479 7.84 -25.15 -1.59
CA LEU A 479 7.76 -26.50 -1.02
C LEU A 479 6.74 -26.57 0.13
N LYS A 480 6.77 -25.61 1.07
CA LYS A 480 5.79 -25.55 2.17
C LYS A 480 4.36 -25.29 1.70
N LYS A 481 4.15 -24.60 0.58
CA LYS A 481 2.81 -24.42 -0.01
C LYS A 481 2.27 -25.70 -0.65
N MET A 482 3.16 -26.61 -1.08
CA MET A 482 2.79 -27.92 -1.62
C MET A 482 2.59 -28.99 -0.53
N GLU A 483 3.10 -28.77 0.68
CA GLU A 483 2.83 -29.66 1.80
C GLU A 483 1.33 -29.66 2.13
N ILE A 484 0.69 -30.79 1.85
CA ILE A 484 -0.66 -31.08 2.34
C ILE A 484 -0.49 -31.33 3.83
N MET A 485 -0.83 -30.35 4.67
CA MET A 485 -0.98 -30.59 6.09
C MET A 485 -2.14 -31.57 6.26
N PRO A 486 -1.90 -32.83 6.67
CA PRO A 486 -2.99 -33.72 7.03
C PRO A 486 -3.72 -33.03 8.17
N SER A 487 -5.04 -32.87 8.10
CA SER A 487 -5.79 -32.41 9.26
C SER A 487 -5.51 -33.43 10.37
N THR A 488 -4.72 -33.04 11.38
CA THR A 488 -4.40 -33.90 12.52
C THR A 488 -5.64 -34.29 13.30
N GLU A 489 -6.77 -33.64 13.01
CA GLU A 489 -8.11 -34.07 13.35
C GLU A 489 -8.74 -34.71 12.12
N VAL A 490 -8.58 -36.03 11.96
CA VAL A 490 -9.69 -36.82 11.42
C VAL A 490 -10.81 -36.60 12.43
N PRO A 491 -11.97 -36.03 12.07
CA PRO A 491 -13.02 -35.79 13.04
C PRO A 491 -13.34 -37.13 13.73
N GLU A 492 -13.03 -37.23 15.02
CA GLU A 492 -13.43 -38.38 15.83
C GLU A 492 -14.95 -38.50 15.69
N LYS A 493 -15.37 -39.52 14.95
CA LYS A 493 -16.77 -39.77 14.55
C LYS A 493 -17.42 -38.59 13.84
N ILE A 494 -17.45 -38.64 12.51
CA ILE A 494 -18.54 -38.02 11.76
C ILE A 494 -19.82 -38.83 12.07
N GLU A 495 -20.44 -38.59 13.22
CA GLU A 495 -21.83 -38.93 13.42
C GLU A 495 -22.64 -38.05 12.47
N ILE A 496 -23.13 -38.66 11.39
CA ILE A 496 -24.11 -38.07 10.48
C ILE A 496 -25.46 -38.09 11.21
N GLN A 497 -25.61 -37.25 12.23
CA GLN A 497 -26.90 -37.01 12.87
C GLN A 497 -27.52 -35.72 12.30
N GLY A 498 -28.54 -35.90 11.47
CA GLY A 498 -29.48 -34.84 11.05
C GLY A 498 -28.94 -33.80 10.05
N ILE A 499 -29.86 -33.03 9.47
CA ILE A 499 -29.55 -31.86 8.65
C ILE A 499 -28.79 -30.87 9.55
N ARG A 500 -27.46 -30.84 9.41
CA ARG A 500 -26.58 -29.95 10.18
C ARG A 500 -27.03 -28.50 9.95
N LYS A 501 -27.51 -27.83 11.01
CA LYS A 501 -27.79 -26.39 10.97
C LYS A 501 -26.45 -25.66 10.76
N LEU A 502 -26.37 -24.85 9.71
CA LEU A 502 -25.18 -24.09 9.34
C LEU A 502 -25.31 -22.63 9.82
N CYS A 503 -24.18 -22.01 10.10
CA CYS A 503 -24.07 -20.58 10.35
C CYS A 503 -24.73 -19.79 9.23
N LYS A 504 -25.63 -18.85 9.57
CA LYS A 504 -26.38 -18.04 8.60
C LYS A 504 -25.57 -16.91 7.93
N ILE A 505 -24.28 -16.77 8.26
CA ILE A 505 -23.38 -15.77 7.64
C ILE A 505 -22.35 -16.43 6.73
N CYS A 506 -21.62 -17.45 7.22
CA CYS A 506 -20.59 -18.10 6.41
C CYS A 506 -21.08 -19.35 5.68
N PHE A 507 -22.15 -19.99 6.16
CA PHE A 507 -22.65 -21.27 5.63
C PHE A 507 -21.62 -22.42 5.66
N LEU A 508 -20.54 -22.29 6.47
CA LEU A 508 -19.46 -23.29 6.55
C LEU A 508 -19.46 -24.07 7.88
N GLN A 509 -19.68 -23.38 9.00
CA GLN A 509 -19.54 -23.95 10.35
C GLN A 509 -20.88 -24.05 11.08
N HIS A 510 -20.91 -24.86 12.13
CA HIS A 510 -22.06 -24.93 13.03
C HIS A 510 -22.25 -23.62 13.81
N PRO A 511 -23.49 -23.15 13.99
CA PRO A 511 -23.75 -22.00 14.82
C PRO A 511 -23.53 -22.34 16.30
N SER A 512 -22.97 -21.38 17.04
CA SER A 512 -22.73 -21.47 18.48
C SER A 512 -23.17 -20.22 19.25
N LYS A 513 -23.61 -19.18 18.52
CA LYS A 513 -24.02 -17.88 19.04
C LYS A 513 -25.26 -17.38 18.30
N GLU A 514 -26.01 -16.49 18.93
CA GLU A 514 -27.05 -15.70 18.29
C GLU A 514 -26.62 -14.24 18.25
N ILE A 515 -26.84 -13.60 17.11
CA ILE A 515 -26.60 -12.17 16.93
C ILE A 515 -27.86 -11.47 16.43
N HIS A 516 -28.04 -10.22 16.85
CA HIS A 516 -29.11 -9.37 16.35
C HIS A 516 -28.64 -8.60 15.11
N THR A 517 -29.33 -8.83 14.00
CA THR A 517 -29.12 -8.12 12.75
C THR A 517 -30.34 -7.28 12.40
N PRO A 518 -30.22 -6.30 11.48
CA PRO A 518 -31.40 -5.59 10.96
C PRO A 518 -32.48 -6.51 10.38
N GLU A 519 -32.08 -7.68 9.87
CA GLU A 519 -32.98 -8.72 9.33
C GLU A 519 -33.57 -9.65 10.40
N GLY A 520 -33.24 -9.42 11.69
CA GLY A 520 -33.65 -10.24 12.82
C GLY A 520 -32.50 -11.05 13.43
N VAL A 521 -32.85 -12.02 14.28
CA VAL A 521 -31.90 -12.88 14.98
C VAL A 521 -31.30 -13.91 14.02
N LYS A 522 -29.98 -13.96 13.95
CA LYS A 522 -29.23 -14.96 13.17
C LYS A 522 -28.39 -15.82 14.09
N GLU A 523 -28.49 -17.13 13.89
CA GLU A 523 -27.60 -18.10 14.49
C GLU A 523 -26.31 -18.20 13.68
N VAL A 524 -25.18 -17.96 14.33
CA VAL A 524 -23.87 -17.82 13.69
C VAL A 524 -22.79 -18.57 14.46
N CYS A 525 -21.69 -18.92 13.80
CA CYS A 525 -20.51 -19.46 14.49
C CYS A 525 -19.78 -18.35 15.26
N ASP A 526 -18.95 -18.74 16.23
CA ASP A 526 -18.17 -17.81 17.06
C ASP A 526 -17.34 -16.81 16.24
N THR A 527 -16.69 -17.30 15.18
CA THR A 527 -15.88 -16.46 14.28
C THR A 527 -16.71 -15.39 13.58
N CYS A 528 -17.90 -15.75 13.06
CA CYS A 528 -18.80 -14.79 12.43
C CYS A 528 -19.41 -13.81 13.44
N SER A 529 -19.67 -14.24 14.68
CA SER A 529 -20.12 -13.35 15.76
C SER A 529 -19.08 -12.27 16.03
N LYS A 530 -17.82 -12.65 16.26
CA LYS A 530 -16.72 -11.71 16.53
C LYS A 530 -16.46 -10.76 15.36
N LEU A 531 -16.45 -11.28 14.12
CA LEU A 531 -16.30 -10.45 12.92
C LEU A 531 -17.46 -9.46 12.74
N TYR A 532 -18.68 -9.87 13.07
CA TYR A 532 -19.84 -9.01 12.99
C TYR A 532 -19.74 -7.86 14.01
N GLU A 533 -19.29 -8.13 15.22
CA GLU A 533 -19.05 -7.12 16.26
C GLU A 533 -17.96 -6.13 15.85
N ILE A 534 -16.79 -6.63 15.44
CA ILE A 534 -15.68 -5.79 14.93
C ILE A 534 -16.17 -4.94 13.77
N GLY A 535 -16.84 -5.55 12.79
CA GLY A 535 -17.37 -4.86 11.62
C GLY A 535 -18.38 -3.79 12.00
N SER A 536 -19.23 -4.04 13.00
CA SER A 536 -20.19 -3.04 13.48
C SER A 536 -19.54 -1.79 14.10
N SER A 537 -18.30 -1.92 14.59
CA SER A 537 -17.48 -0.81 15.13
C SER A 537 -16.74 0.00 14.06
N ILE A 538 -16.71 -0.44 12.79
CA ILE A 538 -15.92 0.23 11.72
C ILE A 538 -16.67 0.41 10.40
N HIS A 539 -17.87 -0.15 10.24
CA HIS A 539 -18.63 -0.12 8.99
C HIS A 539 -19.44 1.19 8.82
N PHE A 540 -20.42 1.20 7.91
CA PHE A 540 -21.17 2.39 7.49
C PHE A 540 -21.68 3.28 8.63
N LYS A 541 -22.25 2.73 9.71
CA LYS A 541 -22.74 3.55 10.83
C LYS A 541 -21.65 4.45 11.39
N GLN A 542 -20.50 3.87 11.69
CA GLN A 542 -19.41 4.60 12.31
C GLN A 542 -18.78 5.57 11.31
N LYS A 543 -18.66 5.19 10.03
CA LYS A 543 -18.22 6.12 8.97
C LYS A 543 -19.20 7.28 8.78
N TYR A 544 -20.49 7.07 8.95
CA TYR A 544 -21.52 8.08 8.72
C TYR A 544 -21.58 9.14 9.83
N ILE A 545 -21.37 8.73 11.08
CA ILE A 545 -21.48 9.63 12.25
C ILE A 545 -20.16 10.31 12.63
N ASN A 546 -19.01 9.76 12.25
CA ASN A 546 -17.71 10.34 12.59
C ASN A 546 -17.26 11.35 11.53
N GLU A 547 -16.47 12.33 11.97
CA GLU A 547 -15.91 13.35 11.09
C GLU A 547 -14.94 12.74 10.06
N MET A 548 -15.03 13.26 8.84
CA MET A 548 -14.12 12.97 7.74
C MET A 548 -13.45 14.24 7.25
N ARG A 549 -12.17 14.11 6.92
CA ARG A 549 -11.42 15.16 6.24
C ARG A 549 -11.54 15.04 4.73
N VAL A 550 -11.89 16.12 4.05
CA VAL A 550 -11.79 16.27 2.58
C VAL A 550 -11.10 17.60 2.31
N GLY A 551 -9.87 17.56 1.79
CA GLY A 551 -9.04 18.77 1.67
C GLY A 551 -8.78 19.42 3.03
N SER A 552 -9.20 20.68 3.17
CA SER A 552 -9.16 21.45 4.42
C SER A 552 -10.46 21.37 5.23
N LEU A 553 -11.52 20.75 4.70
CA LEU A 553 -12.83 20.67 5.34
C LEU A 553 -12.92 19.44 6.25
N TYR A 554 -13.55 19.62 7.40
CA TYR A 554 -13.88 18.57 8.37
C TYR A 554 -15.39 18.63 8.67
N SER A 555 -16.08 17.52 8.48
CA SER A 555 -17.51 17.36 8.83
C SER A 555 -17.89 15.88 8.77
N SER A 556 -19.00 15.50 9.40
CA SER A 556 -19.56 14.16 9.28
C SER A 556 -20.54 14.05 8.10
N PRO A 557 -20.68 12.87 7.48
CA PRO A 557 -21.78 12.62 6.54
C PRO A 557 -23.16 12.93 7.14
N GLN A 558 -23.40 12.59 8.41
CA GLN A 558 -24.66 12.91 9.09
C GLN A 558 -25.03 14.40 9.01
N GLU A 559 -24.08 15.30 9.31
CA GLU A 559 -24.29 16.75 9.21
C GLU A 559 -24.59 17.19 7.77
N LYS A 560 -23.89 16.61 6.80
CA LYS A 560 -23.96 17.05 5.39
C LYS A 560 -25.19 16.57 4.66
N PHE A 561 -25.65 15.37 5.00
CA PHE A 561 -26.90 14.81 4.47
C PHE A 561 -28.13 15.24 5.28
N GLY A 562 -27.94 15.69 6.52
CA GLY A 562 -29.04 16.15 7.38
C GLY A 562 -30.01 15.03 7.76
N LEU A 563 -29.54 13.79 7.79
CA LEU A 563 -30.31 12.58 8.11
C LEU A 563 -29.63 11.83 9.24
N ASP A 564 -30.39 11.40 10.24
CA ASP A 564 -29.89 10.53 11.29
C ASP A 564 -29.63 9.12 10.76
N TRP A 565 -28.82 8.35 11.50
CA TRP A 565 -28.43 7.00 11.07
C TRP A 565 -29.61 6.05 10.82
N ASN A 566 -30.72 6.20 11.54
CA ASN A 566 -31.87 5.30 11.35
C ASN A 566 -32.44 5.45 9.93
N ASP A 567 -32.63 6.67 9.45
CA ASP A 567 -33.13 6.95 8.10
C ASP A 567 -32.04 6.68 7.05
N ALA A 568 -30.82 7.14 7.31
CA ALA A 568 -29.69 6.97 6.38
C ALA A 568 -29.30 5.50 6.21
N GLY A 569 -29.38 4.70 7.28
CA GLY A 569 -29.00 3.29 7.29
C GLY A 569 -29.91 2.43 6.41
N GLU A 570 -31.21 2.73 6.35
CA GLU A 570 -32.15 2.07 5.45
C GLU A 570 -31.91 2.39 3.97
N LYS A 571 -31.30 3.55 3.69
CA LYS A 571 -31.03 4.08 2.35
C LYS A 571 -29.55 4.16 2.00
N ILE A 572 -28.70 3.42 2.73
CA ILE A 572 -27.25 3.61 2.65
C ILE A 572 -26.73 3.31 1.24
N ILE A 573 -27.31 2.36 0.53
CA ILE A 573 -26.91 1.99 -0.83
C ILE A 573 -27.32 3.06 -1.84
N GLU A 574 -28.48 3.67 -1.66
CA GLU A 574 -28.94 4.81 -2.44
C GLU A 574 -28.04 6.04 -2.22
N ILE A 575 -27.66 6.32 -0.96
CA ILE A 575 -26.69 7.38 -0.63
C ILE A 575 -25.35 7.11 -1.33
N LEU A 576 -24.83 5.88 -1.25
CA LEU A 576 -23.59 5.48 -1.93
C LEU A 576 -23.69 5.56 -3.46
N ALA A 577 -24.88 5.34 -4.04
CA ALA A 577 -25.14 5.49 -5.47
C ALA A 577 -25.22 6.97 -5.92
N GLY A 578 -25.23 7.91 -4.98
CA GLY A 578 -25.16 9.35 -5.26
C GLY A 578 -26.47 10.11 -5.03
N HIS A 579 -27.47 9.52 -4.38
CA HIS A 579 -28.69 10.23 -3.99
C HIS A 579 -28.42 11.20 -2.84
N ASP A 580 -29.05 12.36 -2.88
CA ASP A 580 -29.08 13.30 -1.75
C ASP A 580 -30.31 13.09 -0.85
N GLY A 581 -30.39 13.80 0.28
CA GLY A 581 -31.49 13.65 1.24
C GLY A 581 -32.86 14.09 0.72
N GLU A 582 -32.92 15.01 -0.25
CA GLU A 582 -34.18 15.45 -0.87
C GLU A 582 -34.61 14.45 -1.95
N GLU A 583 -33.67 14.00 -2.79
CA GLU A 583 -33.83 12.96 -3.79
C GLU A 583 -34.35 11.66 -3.18
N LEU A 584 -33.91 11.28 -1.98
CA LEU A 584 -34.43 10.10 -1.29
C LEU A 584 -35.95 10.18 -1.00
N LYS A 585 -36.47 11.37 -0.72
CA LYS A 585 -37.92 11.58 -0.54
C LYS A 585 -38.64 11.46 -1.87
N GLU A 586 -38.15 12.13 -2.91
CA GLU A 586 -38.71 12.06 -4.26
C GLU A 586 -38.68 10.64 -4.84
N LEU A 587 -37.62 9.87 -4.52
CA LEU A 587 -37.46 8.47 -4.90
C LEU A 587 -38.52 7.59 -4.26
N SER A 588 -38.87 7.84 -3.00
CA SER A 588 -39.94 7.12 -2.29
C SER A 588 -41.32 7.40 -2.89
N GLU A 589 -41.50 8.59 -3.47
CA GLU A 589 -42.72 9.02 -4.17
C GLU A 589 -42.74 8.62 -5.65
N GLY A 590 -41.67 7.98 -6.16
CA GLY A 590 -41.54 7.56 -7.56
C GLY A 590 -41.37 8.72 -8.56
N LYS A 591 -40.96 9.90 -8.10
CA LYS A 591 -40.75 11.09 -8.94
C LYS A 591 -39.42 11.06 -9.71
N ILE A 592 -38.44 10.32 -9.19
CA ILE A 592 -37.12 10.14 -9.82
C ILE A 592 -36.74 8.66 -9.90
N GLU A 593 -35.85 8.33 -10.83
CA GLU A 593 -35.32 6.98 -11.02
C GLU A 593 -34.20 6.64 -10.01
N TYR A 594 -33.96 5.33 -9.83
CA TYR A 594 -32.85 4.87 -9.01
C TYR A 594 -31.52 5.17 -9.70
N ARG A 595 -30.63 5.88 -9.00
CA ARG A 595 -29.24 6.05 -9.40
C ARG A 595 -28.50 4.71 -9.44
N ASN A 596 -27.48 4.66 -10.29
CA ASN A 596 -26.63 3.49 -10.47
C ASN A 596 -25.48 3.49 -9.46
N LEU A 597 -25.28 2.35 -8.80
CA LEU A 597 -24.15 2.05 -7.92
C LEU A 597 -23.03 1.40 -8.73
N ALA A 598 -21.79 1.85 -8.51
CA ALA A 598 -20.60 1.17 -8.99
C ALA A 598 -19.94 0.36 -7.87
N VAL A 599 -19.53 -0.87 -8.20
CA VAL A 599 -18.59 -1.67 -7.42
C VAL A 599 -17.27 -1.71 -8.18
N LEU A 600 -16.24 -1.12 -7.58
CA LEU A 600 -14.88 -1.08 -8.11
C LEU A 600 -14.00 -2.02 -7.29
N LYS A 601 -13.27 -2.90 -7.97
CA LYS A 601 -12.16 -3.65 -7.40
C LYS A 601 -10.88 -3.34 -8.16
N LEU A 602 -9.79 -3.17 -7.44
CA LEU A 602 -8.46 -2.97 -8.01
C LEU A 602 -7.44 -3.86 -7.33
N ASP A 603 -6.35 -4.16 -8.04
CA ASP A 603 -5.24 -4.98 -7.57
C ASP A 603 -3.96 -4.67 -8.35
N GLY A 604 -2.81 -4.69 -7.67
CA GLY A 604 -1.52 -4.40 -8.25
C GLY A 604 -1.02 -5.49 -9.19
N ASN A 605 -0.44 -5.10 -10.32
CA ASN A 605 0.05 -6.07 -11.29
C ASN A 605 1.33 -6.78 -10.79
N LEU A 606 1.25 -8.10 -10.57
CA LEU A 606 2.39 -8.97 -10.19
C LEU A 606 3.16 -8.49 -8.95
N MET A 607 2.47 -7.94 -7.93
CA MET A 607 3.13 -7.40 -6.73
C MET A 607 3.89 -8.46 -5.92
N GLY A 608 3.39 -9.69 -5.83
CA GLY A 608 4.12 -10.79 -5.19
C GLY A 608 5.46 -11.09 -5.87
N LEU A 609 5.49 -11.15 -7.21
CA LEU A 609 6.72 -11.33 -7.98
C LEU A 609 7.65 -10.12 -7.81
N PHE A 610 7.09 -8.90 -7.83
CA PHE A 610 7.82 -7.66 -7.59
C PHE A 610 8.48 -7.63 -6.21
N MET A 611 7.83 -8.10 -5.15
CA MET A 611 8.44 -8.22 -3.81
C MET A 611 9.44 -9.38 -3.69
N SER A 612 9.27 -10.44 -4.49
CA SER A 612 10.21 -11.58 -4.47
C SER A 612 11.58 -11.24 -5.07
N THR A 613 11.66 -10.24 -5.96
CA THR A 613 12.87 -9.83 -6.68
C THR A 613 13.62 -8.67 -6.01
N CYS A 614 13.33 -8.38 -4.74
CA CYS A 614 14.09 -7.39 -3.97
C CYS A 614 15.56 -7.84 -3.83
N VAL A 615 16.48 -6.90 -4.04
CA VAL A 615 17.93 -7.18 -4.04
C VAL A 615 18.61 -6.91 -2.70
N SER A 616 17.95 -6.15 -1.81
CA SER A 616 18.40 -5.85 -0.44
C SER A 616 17.20 -5.65 0.49
N PRO A 617 17.39 -5.69 1.83
CA PRO A 617 16.37 -5.30 2.78
C PRO A 617 15.92 -3.85 2.60
N THR A 618 16.83 -2.91 2.32
CA THR A 618 16.46 -1.53 1.98
C THR A 618 15.50 -1.48 0.81
N ASP A 619 15.79 -2.19 -0.28
CA ASP A 619 14.91 -2.29 -1.44
C ASP A 619 13.55 -2.85 -1.01
N ALA A 620 13.50 -3.95 -0.24
CA ALA A 620 12.26 -4.53 0.27
C ALA A 620 11.42 -3.55 1.11
N TYR A 621 12.03 -2.80 2.02
CA TYR A 621 11.37 -1.74 2.79
C TYR A 621 10.79 -0.66 1.88
N GLU A 622 11.59 -0.15 0.95
CA GLU A 622 11.16 0.90 0.02
C GLU A 622 10.00 0.41 -0.86
N ARG A 623 10.07 -0.80 -1.43
CA ARG A 623 8.98 -1.37 -2.25
C ARG A 623 7.70 -1.48 -1.45
N SER A 624 7.77 -2.06 -0.25
CA SER A 624 6.62 -2.28 0.63
C SER A 624 5.92 -0.97 0.98
N ALA A 625 6.69 0.04 1.42
CA ALA A 625 6.14 1.34 1.77
C ALA A 625 5.53 2.04 0.54
N ARG A 626 6.22 2.00 -0.61
CA ARG A 626 5.74 2.62 -1.85
C ARG A 626 4.43 2.03 -2.35
N ILE A 627 4.22 0.72 -2.24
CA ILE A 627 2.97 0.08 -2.68
C ILE A 627 1.77 0.69 -1.95
N ASP A 628 1.79 0.71 -0.62
CA ASP A 628 0.69 1.23 0.20
C ASP A 628 0.50 2.74 0.01
N ILE A 629 1.60 3.50 0.03
CA ILE A 629 1.58 4.95 -0.18
C ILE A 629 1.05 5.29 -1.56
N ALA A 630 1.47 4.58 -2.61
CA ALA A 630 1.08 4.84 -3.99
C ALA A 630 -0.43 4.69 -4.17
N LEU A 631 -1.02 3.59 -3.65
CA LEU A 631 -2.45 3.35 -3.73
C LEU A 631 -3.24 4.42 -2.98
N LYS A 632 -2.91 4.65 -1.70
CA LYS A 632 -3.68 5.58 -0.85
C LYS A 632 -3.54 7.03 -1.31
N ARG A 633 -2.34 7.45 -1.73
CA ARG A 633 -2.10 8.78 -2.34
C ARG A 633 -2.89 8.94 -3.64
N ALA A 634 -2.93 7.92 -4.49
CA ALA A 634 -3.69 7.96 -5.74
C ALA A 634 -5.20 8.09 -5.48
N MET A 635 -5.74 7.35 -4.50
CA MET A 635 -7.14 7.44 -4.10
C MET A 635 -7.49 8.81 -3.49
N GLU A 636 -6.66 9.34 -2.60
CA GLU A 636 -6.85 10.68 -2.03
C GLU A 636 -6.84 11.75 -3.13
N LYS A 637 -5.91 11.66 -4.07
CA LYS A 637 -5.83 12.60 -5.19
C LYS A 637 -7.07 12.51 -6.09
N ALA A 638 -7.56 11.30 -6.36
CA ALA A 638 -8.79 11.09 -7.12
C ALA A 638 -10.01 11.73 -6.43
N ILE A 639 -10.14 11.54 -5.11
CA ILE A 639 -11.21 12.18 -4.32
C ILE A 639 -11.09 13.71 -4.38
N MET A 640 -9.87 14.26 -4.29
CA MET A 640 -9.64 15.71 -4.36
C MET A 640 -9.97 16.29 -5.73
N TYR A 641 -9.59 15.65 -6.84
CA TYR A 641 -9.96 16.11 -8.18
C TYR A 641 -11.47 16.07 -8.41
N ILE A 642 -12.14 15.04 -7.90
CA ILE A 642 -13.61 14.95 -7.95
C ILE A 642 -14.24 16.08 -7.12
N PHE A 643 -13.73 16.34 -5.92
CA PHE A 643 -14.17 17.45 -5.07
C PHE A 643 -14.02 18.80 -5.78
N GLU A 644 -12.85 19.13 -6.32
CA GLU A 644 -12.61 20.40 -7.01
C GLU A 644 -13.46 20.53 -8.29
N GLY A 645 -13.65 19.44 -9.04
CA GLY A 645 -14.49 19.46 -10.23
C GLY A 645 -15.94 19.80 -9.91
N ILE A 646 -16.50 19.19 -8.87
CA ILE A 646 -17.88 19.48 -8.47
C ILE A 646 -18.01 20.90 -7.92
N LYS A 647 -17.01 21.35 -7.15
CA LYS A 647 -16.98 22.72 -6.64
C LYS A 647 -17.04 23.77 -7.75
N ASN A 648 -16.40 23.52 -8.90
CA ASN A 648 -16.41 24.43 -10.04
C ASN A 648 -17.78 24.58 -10.73
N VAL A 649 -18.63 23.56 -10.67
CA VAL A 649 -19.94 23.55 -11.36
C VAL A 649 -21.13 23.56 -10.41
N SER A 650 -20.86 23.55 -9.10
CA SER A 650 -21.87 23.42 -8.05
C SER A 650 -21.43 24.21 -6.80
N ASN A 651 -21.47 23.61 -5.61
CA ASN A 651 -21.12 24.25 -4.34
C ASN A 651 -20.26 23.31 -3.47
N ASP A 652 -19.60 23.88 -2.45
CA ASP A 652 -18.74 23.14 -1.52
C ASP A 652 -19.47 21.99 -0.80
N ASN A 653 -20.78 22.12 -0.57
CA ASN A 653 -21.56 21.08 0.10
C ASN A 653 -21.77 19.86 -0.79
N ASP A 654 -22.12 20.07 -2.06
CA ASP A 654 -22.30 18.99 -3.04
C ASP A 654 -20.96 18.32 -3.37
N ALA A 655 -19.89 19.10 -3.47
CA ALA A 655 -18.53 18.58 -3.62
C ALA A 655 -18.14 17.69 -2.43
N PHE A 656 -18.40 18.15 -1.20
CA PHE A 656 -18.12 17.39 0.01
C PHE A 656 -18.94 16.10 0.06
N LYS A 657 -20.25 16.16 -0.23
CA LYS A 657 -21.15 14.99 -0.30
C LYS A 657 -20.61 13.91 -1.23
N ALA A 658 -20.20 14.27 -2.44
CA ALA A 658 -19.66 13.31 -3.39
C ALA A 658 -18.34 12.68 -2.91
N ALA A 659 -17.44 13.49 -2.34
CA ALA A 659 -16.20 12.99 -1.76
C ALA A 659 -16.44 12.01 -0.60
N VAL A 660 -17.37 12.33 0.31
CA VAL A 660 -17.69 11.43 1.43
C VAL A 660 -18.49 10.21 1.01
N GLN A 661 -19.29 10.26 -0.06
CA GLN A 661 -19.94 9.06 -0.62
C GLN A 661 -18.90 8.02 -1.04
N ILE A 662 -17.81 8.45 -1.71
CA ILE A 662 -16.71 7.56 -2.06
C ILE A 662 -16.04 7.00 -0.80
N LYS A 663 -15.70 7.86 0.17
CA LYS A 663 -15.05 7.43 1.43
C LYS A 663 -15.92 6.47 2.25
N LEU A 664 -17.22 6.73 2.34
CA LEU A 664 -18.20 5.87 3.00
C LEU A 664 -18.21 4.46 2.39
N GLY A 665 -18.12 4.38 1.07
CA GLY A 665 -18.19 3.13 0.32
C GLY A 665 -16.89 2.33 0.23
N ILE A 666 -15.77 2.83 0.75
CA ILE A 666 -14.51 2.04 0.85
C ILE A 666 -14.76 0.88 1.81
N LEU A 667 -14.76 -0.36 1.32
CA LEU A 667 -14.87 -1.55 2.18
C LEU A 667 -13.52 -1.97 2.73
N TYR A 668 -12.48 -1.95 1.90
CA TYR A 668 -11.07 -2.10 2.28
C TYR A 668 -10.18 -1.46 1.21
N ALA A 669 -8.98 -1.03 1.62
CA ALA A 669 -7.92 -0.50 0.75
C ALA A 669 -6.58 -0.57 1.50
N GLY A 670 -5.73 -1.53 1.16
CA GLY A 670 -4.46 -1.77 1.86
C GLY A 670 -3.46 -2.48 0.96
N GLY A 671 -2.18 -2.14 1.07
CA GLY A 671 -1.18 -2.68 0.15
C GLY A 671 -1.50 -2.29 -1.29
N ASP A 672 -1.76 -3.29 -2.14
CA ASP A 672 -2.05 -3.12 -3.57
C ASP A 672 -3.50 -3.43 -3.97
N ASP A 673 -4.39 -3.76 -3.03
CA ASP A 673 -5.78 -4.11 -3.31
C ASP A 673 -6.80 -3.15 -2.67
N ALA A 674 -7.95 -2.99 -3.34
CA ALA A 674 -9.07 -2.25 -2.77
C ALA A 674 -10.42 -2.69 -3.33
N MET A 675 -11.47 -2.49 -2.54
CA MET A 675 -12.87 -2.63 -2.95
C MET A 675 -13.71 -1.46 -2.46
N ILE A 676 -14.42 -0.83 -3.39
CA ILE A 676 -15.10 0.44 -3.15
C ILE A 676 -16.47 0.43 -3.80
N PHE A 677 -17.47 0.88 -3.06
CA PHE A 677 -18.78 1.27 -3.56
C PHE A 677 -18.80 2.78 -3.78
N MET A 678 -19.32 3.24 -4.91
CA MET A 678 -19.36 4.66 -5.19
C MET A 678 -20.45 5.01 -6.21
N PRO A 679 -20.77 6.30 -6.37
CA PRO A 679 -21.66 6.73 -7.44
C PRO A 679 -21.06 6.31 -8.79
N SER A 680 -21.86 5.67 -9.64
CA SER A 680 -21.37 5.16 -10.93
C SER A 680 -20.76 6.22 -11.83
N TRP A 681 -21.26 7.46 -11.78
CA TRP A 681 -20.72 8.56 -12.56
C TRP A 681 -19.29 8.95 -12.16
N ALA A 682 -18.92 8.74 -10.89
CA ALA A 682 -17.60 9.06 -10.37
C ALA A 682 -16.56 7.96 -10.70
N ALA A 683 -17.02 6.73 -10.90
CA ALA A 683 -16.14 5.56 -11.03
C ALA A 683 -15.18 5.61 -12.23
N PRO A 684 -15.56 6.07 -13.44
CA PRO A 684 -14.62 6.24 -14.55
C PRO A 684 -13.51 7.23 -14.24
N VAL A 685 -13.87 8.39 -13.67
CA VAL A 685 -12.92 9.46 -13.31
C VAL A 685 -11.96 8.98 -12.22
N PHE A 686 -12.51 8.34 -11.18
CA PHE A 686 -11.73 7.76 -10.10
C PHE A 686 -10.74 6.71 -10.63
N SER A 687 -11.19 5.81 -11.51
CA SER A 687 -10.35 4.76 -12.09
C SER A 687 -9.20 5.34 -12.93
N LEU A 688 -9.46 6.36 -13.74
CA LEU A 688 -8.44 7.05 -14.53
C LEU A 688 -7.33 7.60 -13.63
N ILE A 689 -7.71 8.41 -12.65
CA ILE A 689 -6.75 9.09 -11.77
C ILE A 689 -5.98 8.07 -10.94
N VAL A 690 -6.66 7.07 -10.35
CA VAL A 690 -5.99 6.06 -9.55
C VAL A 690 -4.99 5.27 -10.38
N GLY A 691 -5.38 4.83 -11.58
CA GLY A 691 -4.49 4.07 -12.46
C GLY A 691 -3.25 4.86 -12.90
N GLU A 692 -3.39 6.14 -13.24
CA GLU A 692 -2.27 6.99 -13.65
C GLU A 692 -1.37 7.36 -12.45
N GLU A 693 -1.96 7.82 -11.35
CA GLU A 693 -1.20 8.27 -10.18
C GLU A 693 -0.52 7.13 -9.44
N PHE A 694 -1.15 5.94 -9.36
CA PHE A 694 -0.49 4.75 -8.84
C PHE A 694 0.77 4.44 -9.63
N THR A 695 0.66 4.40 -10.97
CA THR A 695 1.79 4.09 -11.87
C THR A 695 2.92 5.09 -11.71
N LYS A 696 2.60 6.39 -11.65
CA LYS A 696 3.59 7.46 -11.41
C LYS A 696 4.26 7.32 -10.05
N ASN A 697 3.50 7.04 -8.99
CA ASN A 697 4.04 6.85 -7.64
C ASN A 697 4.89 5.58 -7.52
N MET A 698 4.67 4.59 -8.39
CA MET A 698 5.50 3.39 -8.54
C MET A 698 6.67 3.58 -9.52
N GLY A 699 6.98 4.82 -9.93
CA GLY A 699 8.09 5.12 -10.83
C GLY A 699 7.93 4.54 -12.24
N GLY A 700 6.70 4.26 -12.68
CA GLY A 700 6.41 3.62 -13.95
C GLY A 700 6.71 2.11 -13.99
N MET A 701 7.10 1.49 -12.87
CA MET A 701 7.49 0.09 -12.85
C MET A 701 6.30 -0.86 -12.73
N ARG A 702 5.21 -0.42 -12.11
CA ARG A 702 4.00 -1.23 -11.88
C ARG A 702 2.74 -0.39 -12.00
N GLY A 703 1.70 -0.99 -12.58
CA GLY A 703 0.35 -0.45 -12.67
C GLY A 703 -0.65 -1.29 -11.85
N VAL A 704 -1.93 -0.94 -11.98
CA VAL A 704 -3.07 -1.64 -11.36
C VAL A 704 -4.04 -2.15 -12.41
N SER A 705 -4.60 -3.32 -12.15
CA SER A 705 -5.75 -3.84 -12.88
C SER A 705 -7.03 -3.43 -12.15
N ILE A 706 -8.04 -2.97 -12.90
CA ILE A 706 -9.32 -2.49 -12.36
C ILE A 706 -10.47 -3.28 -12.99
N GLY A 707 -11.41 -3.72 -12.15
CA GLY A 707 -12.70 -4.29 -12.54
C GLY A 707 -13.83 -3.41 -12.02
N LEU A 708 -14.72 -2.95 -12.91
CA LEU A 708 -15.81 -2.03 -12.56
C LEU A 708 -17.17 -2.60 -12.99
N ALA A 709 -18.02 -2.96 -12.02
CA ALA A 709 -19.36 -3.45 -12.27
C ALA A 709 -20.40 -2.41 -11.83
N VAL A 710 -21.38 -2.13 -12.69
CA VAL A 710 -22.40 -1.11 -12.45
C VAL A 710 -23.81 -1.67 -12.62
N GLY A 711 -24.70 -1.33 -11.67
CA GLY A 711 -26.13 -1.61 -11.76
C GLY A 711 -26.96 -0.61 -10.96
N LYS A 712 -28.29 -0.70 -11.04
CA LYS A 712 -29.18 0.13 -10.20
C LYS A 712 -28.87 -0.09 -8.72
N SER A 713 -29.10 0.91 -7.85
CA SER A 713 -28.88 0.77 -6.40
C SER A 713 -29.69 -0.36 -5.75
N LYS A 714 -30.77 -0.82 -6.39
CA LYS A 714 -31.56 -2.01 -5.99
C LYS A 714 -30.97 -3.35 -6.43
N ALA A 715 -29.91 -3.36 -7.24
CA ALA A 715 -29.29 -4.59 -7.71
C ALA A 715 -28.64 -5.36 -6.56
N SER A 716 -28.48 -6.67 -6.74
CA SER A 716 -27.76 -7.50 -5.77
C SER A 716 -26.29 -7.07 -5.69
N ILE A 717 -25.89 -6.57 -4.51
CA ILE A 717 -24.50 -6.15 -4.24
C ILE A 717 -23.53 -7.31 -4.44
N TRP A 718 -23.89 -8.51 -3.98
CA TRP A 718 -23.07 -9.71 -4.14
C TRP A 718 -22.87 -10.10 -5.61
N ALA A 719 -23.91 -9.92 -6.43
CA ALA A 719 -23.82 -10.12 -7.86
C ALA A 719 -22.82 -9.11 -8.49
N LEU A 720 -22.91 -7.83 -8.11
CA LEU A 720 -21.99 -6.78 -8.56
C LEU A 720 -20.55 -7.02 -8.10
N ILE A 721 -20.30 -7.44 -6.84
CA ILE A 721 -18.96 -7.80 -6.35
C ILE A 721 -18.38 -8.96 -7.16
N SER A 722 -19.19 -9.99 -7.43
CA SER A 722 -18.80 -11.15 -8.23
C SER A 722 -18.45 -10.73 -9.67
N ALA A 723 -19.28 -9.88 -10.29
CA ALA A 723 -19.04 -9.32 -11.61
C ALA A 723 -17.76 -8.47 -11.66
N ALA A 724 -17.56 -7.57 -10.70
CA ALA A 724 -16.34 -6.74 -10.59
C ALA A 724 -15.08 -7.60 -10.46
N SER A 725 -15.16 -8.69 -9.70
CA SER A 725 -14.05 -9.66 -9.57
C SER A 725 -13.76 -10.38 -10.89
N GLY A 726 -14.79 -10.77 -11.65
CA GLY A 726 -14.62 -11.36 -12.98
C GLY A 726 -13.98 -10.40 -13.98
N LEU A 727 -14.39 -9.13 -13.98
CA LEU A 727 -13.82 -8.08 -14.83
C LEU A 727 -12.36 -7.77 -14.45
N LEU A 728 -12.05 -7.73 -13.15
CA LEU A 728 -10.68 -7.56 -12.66
C LEU A 728 -9.75 -8.66 -13.18
N GLU A 729 -10.20 -9.93 -13.16
CA GLU A 729 -9.42 -11.05 -13.68
C GLU A 729 -9.17 -10.94 -15.19
N LYS A 730 -10.12 -10.40 -15.98
CA LYS A 730 -9.90 -10.11 -17.41
C LYS A 730 -8.81 -9.05 -17.61
N SER A 731 -8.87 -7.96 -16.84
CA SER A 731 -7.82 -6.90 -16.84
C SER A 731 -6.44 -7.47 -16.51
N LYS A 732 -6.34 -8.26 -15.44
CA LYS A 732 -5.09 -8.92 -15.02
C LYS A 732 -4.57 -9.89 -16.07
N GLY A 733 -5.43 -10.77 -16.58
CA GLY A 733 -5.03 -11.86 -17.46
C GLY A 733 -4.56 -11.39 -18.84
N ILE A 734 -5.21 -10.37 -19.40
CA ILE A 734 -4.93 -9.90 -20.76
C ILE A 734 -3.81 -8.86 -20.78
N ILE A 735 -3.81 -7.88 -19.87
CA ILE A 735 -2.81 -6.80 -19.82
C ILE A 735 -1.91 -6.96 -18.59
N GLY A 736 -2.45 -6.97 -17.38
CA GLY A 736 -1.67 -6.81 -16.14
C GLY A 736 -0.53 -7.81 -15.94
N ARG A 737 -0.66 -9.06 -16.41
CA ARG A 737 0.41 -10.08 -16.36
C ARG A 737 1.42 -9.97 -17.50
N LYS A 738 1.04 -9.38 -18.64
CA LYS A 738 1.90 -9.24 -19.83
C LYS A 738 2.66 -7.93 -19.84
N GLU A 739 2.03 -6.87 -19.34
CA GLU A 739 2.56 -5.50 -19.28
C GLU A 739 2.39 -4.94 -17.86
N PRO A 740 3.18 -5.39 -16.88
CA PRO A 740 2.93 -5.13 -15.46
C PRO A 740 3.02 -3.66 -15.08
N SER A 741 3.77 -2.85 -15.84
CA SER A 741 3.84 -1.38 -15.69
C SER A 741 2.57 -0.66 -16.14
N THR A 742 1.67 -1.31 -16.86
CA THR A 742 0.49 -0.67 -17.47
C THR A 742 -0.74 -0.88 -16.59
N SER A 743 -1.38 0.21 -16.19
CA SER A 743 -2.71 0.15 -15.57
C SER A 743 -3.80 -0.07 -16.61
N ALA A 744 -4.78 -0.91 -16.27
CA ALA A 744 -5.84 -1.30 -17.19
C ALA A 744 -7.20 -1.45 -16.49
N ILE A 745 -8.28 -1.22 -17.23
CA ILE A 745 -9.65 -1.33 -16.74
C ILE A 745 -10.51 -2.22 -17.64
N CYS A 746 -11.38 -3.00 -17.01
CA CYS A 746 -12.50 -3.68 -17.65
C CYS A 746 -13.77 -3.34 -16.87
N PHE A 747 -14.83 -2.98 -17.58
CA PHE A 747 -16.06 -2.49 -17.00
C PHE A 747 -17.30 -3.02 -17.70
N ASP A 748 -18.39 -3.09 -16.96
CA ASP A 748 -19.68 -3.46 -17.50
C ASP A 748 -20.85 -2.86 -16.70
N VAL A 749 -21.99 -2.69 -17.38
CA VAL A 749 -23.21 -2.14 -16.80
C VAL A 749 -24.43 -2.93 -17.25
N SER A 750 -25.39 -3.07 -16.36
CA SER A 750 -26.67 -3.71 -16.64
C SER A 750 -27.79 -3.11 -15.81
N ASP A 751 -28.97 -2.95 -16.41
CA ASP A 751 -30.19 -2.61 -15.67
C ASP A 751 -30.80 -3.86 -15.01
N ASN A 752 -30.35 -5.05 -15.43
CA ASN A 752 -30.70 -6.36 -14.89
C ASN A 752 -29.61 -6.89 -13.95
N VAL A 753 -29.77 -8.13 -13.46
CA VAL A 753 -28.77 -8.79 -12.63
C VAL A 753 -27.45 -8.96 -13.39
N LEU A 754 -26.36 -8.50 -12.76
CA LEU A 754 -25.01 -8.61 -13.29
C LEU A 754 -24.20 -9.57 -12.41
N THR A 755 -23.74 -10.70 -12.95
CA THR A 755 -22.96 -11.72 -12.24
C THR A 755 -21.65 -11.98 -12.98
N ARG A 756 -20.73 -12.70 -12.34
CA ARG A 756 -19.50 -13.16 -13.00
C ARG A 756 -19.78 -13.95 -14.29
N THR A 757 -20.75 -14.87 -14.27
CA THR A 757 -21.08 -15.66 -15.46
C THR A 757 -21.65 -14.79 -16.57
N SER A 758 -22.50 -13.80 -16.25
CA SER A 758 -23.09 -12.94 -17.28
C SER A 758 -22.09 -11.96 -17.89
N ILE A 759 -21.13 -11.42 -17.12
CA ILE A 759 -20.05 -10.61 -17.69
C ILE A 759 -19.11 -11.48 -18.55
N GLU A 760 -18.82 -12.72 -18.15
CA GLU A 760 -17.93 -13.59 -18.91
C GLU A 760 -18.53 -13.92 -20.28
N MET A 761 -19.81 -14.31 -20.33
CA MET A 761 -20.49 -14.59 -21.60
C MET A 761 -20.56 -13.35 -22.50
N ARG A 762 -20.96 -12.20 -21.96
CA ARG A 762 -21.07 -10.96 -22.76
C ARG A 762 -19.71 -10.46 -23.23
N PHE A 763 -18.66 -10.60 -22.43
CA PHE A 763 -17.31 -10.21 -22.82
C PHE A 763 -16.84 -11.02 -24.04
N GLU A 764 -17.01 -12.34 -24.00
CA GLU A 764 -16.63 -13.22 -25.13
C GLU A 764 -17.49 -12.94 -26.38
N GLU A 765 -18.79 -12.72 -26.22
CA GLU A 765 -19.68 -12.34 -27.32
C GLU A 765 -19.23 -11.04 -28.00
N LEU A 766 -18.97 -9.98 -27.22
CA LEU A 766 -18.50 -8.70 -27.75
C LEU A 766 -17.12 -8.80 -28.40
N LYS A 767 -16.23 -9.64 -27.87
CA LYS A 767 -14.91 -9.90 -28.48
C LYS A 767 -15.04 -10.64 -29.82
N ASN A 768 -15.95 -11.61 -29.90
CA ASN A 768 -16.25 -12.31 -31.14
C ASN A 768 -16.86 -11.38 -32.19
N ASP A 769 -17.68 -10.42 -31.77
CA ASP A 769 -18.31 -9.44 -32.65
C ASP A 769 -17.41 -8.22 -32.95
N LYS A 770 -16.20 -8.16 -32.39
CA LYS A 770 -15.24 -7.05 -32.56
C LYS A 770 -15.80 -5.69 -32.11
N LEU A 771 -16.71 -5.70 -31.14
CA LEU A 771 -17.40 -4.53 -30.62
C LEU A 771 -16.84 -3.99 -29.30
N THR A 772 -15.82 -4.65 -28.75
CA THR A 772 -15.10 -4.19 -27.55
C THR A 772 -13.59 -4.31 -27.74
N ILE A 773 -12.87 -3.29 -27.28
CA ILE A 773 -11.41 -3.28 -27.20
C ILE A 773 -10.91 -3.56 -25.77
N GLN A 774 -11.82 -3.82 -24.82
CA GLN A 774 -11.46 -4.09 -23.43
C GLN A 774 -10.54 -5.33 -23.28
N PRO A 775 -9.67 -5.37 -22.25
CA PRO A 775 -9.42 -4.32 -21.26
C PRO A 775 -8.73 -3.09 -21.87
N LEU A 776 -9.09 -1.91 -21.39
CA LEU A 776 -8.57 -0.63 -21.85
C LEU A 776 -7.36 -0.21 -21.01
N ARG A 777 -6.30 0.28 -21.67
CA ARG A 777 -5.17 0.91 -20.96
C ARG A 777 -5.61 2.27 -20.41
N ILE A 778 -5.16 2.60 -19.21
CA ILE A 778 -5.47 3.88 -18.55
C ILE A 778 -4.57 5.03 -19.05
N ALA A 779 -3.32 4.71 -19.40
CA ALA A 779 -2.36 5.68 -19.95
C ALA A 779 -2.68 6.08 -21.40
N GLU A 780 -2.05 7.17 -21.86
CA GLU A 780 -2.27 7.79 -23.18
C GLU A 780 -1.97 6.84 -24.35
N GLY A 781 -2.82 6.91 -25.39
CA GLY A 781 -2.69 6.14 -26.63
C GLY A 781 -3.99 6.19 -27.45
N ALA A 782 -3.90 5.93 -28.76
CA ALA A 782 -5.10 5.85 -29.59
C ALA A 782 -6.05 4.77 -29.02
N GLN A 783 -7.30 5.16 -28.74
CA GLN A 783 -8.32 4.31 -28.13
C GLN A 783 -8.07 3.86 -26.67
N GLY A 784 -7.24 4.60 -25.91
CA GLY A 784 -7.11 4.40 -24.45
C GLY A 784 -8.37 4.83 -23.66
N PHE A 785 -8.41 4.48 -22.38
CA PHE A 785 -9.56 4.75 -21.52
C PHE A 785 -9.82 6.25 -21.36
N LYS A 786 -8.75 7.06 -21.22
CA LYS A 786 -8.83 8.53 -21.09
C LYS A 786 -9.44 9.16 -22.33
N GLU A 787 -9.04 8.71 -23.51
CA GLU A 787 -9.51 9.19 -24.80
C GLU A 787 -11.00 8.89 -24.99
N LEU A 788 -11.46 7.69 -24.61
CA LEU A 788 -12.87 7.33 -24.66
C LEU A 788 -13.72 8.17 -23.70
N VAL A 789 -13.25 8.40 -22.47
CA VAL A 789 -13.93 9.27 -21.50
C VAL A 789 -13.98 10.70 -22.03
N SER A 790 -12.86 11.27 -22.46
CA SER A 790 -12.77 12.64 -22.99
C SER A 790 -13.65 12.84 -24.24
N LEU A 791 -13.78 11.83 -25.10
CA LEU A 791 -14.68 11.89 -26.26
C LEU A 791 -16.15 12.07 -25.86
N ILE A 792 -16.59 11.32 -24.83
CA ILE A 792 -17.99 11.31 -24.38
C ILE A 792 -18.37 12.69 -23.85
N ILE A 793 -17.48 13.35 -23.11
CA ILE A 793 -17.73 14.63 -22.42
C ILE A 793 -17.08 15.86 -23.07
N ASP A 794 -16.40 15.72 -24.20
CA ASP A 794 -15.67 16.83 -24.84
C ASP A 794 -14.64 17.51 -23.92
N SER A 795 -13.89 16.74 -23.15
CA SER A 795 -12.92 17.32 -22.22
C SER A 795 -11.59 17.63 -22.91
N SER A 796 -10.92 18.67 -22.41
CA SER A 796 -9.49 18.94 -22.70
C SER A 796 -8.55 17.85 -22.18
N GLY A 797 -9.06 16.90 -21.38
CA GLY A 797 -8.28 15.83 -20.75
C GLY A 797 -7.79 16.17 -19.34
N ASP A 798 -8.12 17.36 -18.82
CA ASP A 798 -7.87 17.75 -17.44
C ASP A 798 -8.82 17.02 -16.46
N TYR A 799 -8.30 16.55 -15.33
CA TYR A 799 -9.08 15.74 -14.39
C TYR A 799 -10.20 16.49 -13.68
N VAL A 800 -10.02 17.79 -13.42
CA VAL A 800 -11.05 18.62 -12.79
C VAL A 800 -12.20 18.84 -13.78
N ASP A 801 -11.89 19.11 -15.04
CA ASP A 801 -12.89 19.22 -16.11
C ASP A 801 -13.65 17.91 -16.34
N ILE A 802 -12.93 16.78 -16.43
CA ILE A 802 -13.54 15.45 -16.57
C ILE A 802 -14.52 15.17 -15.40
N ALA A 803 -14.12 15.46 -14.17
CA ALA A 803 -14.97 15.31 -12.99
C ALA A 803 -16.22 16.21 -13.05
N SER A 804 -16.03 17.48 -13.42
CA SER A 804 -17.09 18.48 -13.54
C SER A 804 -18.18 18.03 -14.52
N LYS A 805 -17.78 17.64 -15.74
CA LYS A 805 -18.72 17.22 -16.78
C LYS A 805 -19.38 15.88 -16.49
N SER A 806 -18.64 14.94 -15.90
CA SER A 806 -19.21 13.66 -15.44
C SER A 806 -20.28 13.87 -14.36
N TYR A 807 -20.05 14.82 -13.45
CA TYR A 807 -21.05 15.20 -12.45
C TYR A 807 -22.32 15.77 -13.10
N LEU A 808 -22.18 16.70 -14.06
CA LEU A 808 -23.31 17.30 -14.79
C LEU A 808 -24.12 16.27 -15.60
N LEU A 809 -23.48 15.28 -16.21
CA LEU A 809 -24.18 14.18 -16.90
C LEU A 809 -25.14 13.41 -15.99
N SER A 810 -24.78 13.28 -14.72
CA SER A 810 -25.49 12.43 -13.75
C SER A 810 -26.72 13.09 -13.08
N ARG A 811 -27.01 14.37 -13.33
CA ARG A 811 -28.06 15.11 -12.59
C ARG A 811 -29.45 14.92 -13.23
N PHE A 812 -30.50 14.77 -12.41
CA PHE A 812 -31.89 14.66 -12.90
C PHE A 812 -32.58 16.00 -13.22
N LYS A 813 -31.92 17.13 -12.93
CA LYS A 813 -32.44 18.48 -13.24
C LYS A 813 -32.58 18.67 -14.77
N LYS A 814 -33.22 19.77 -15.19
CA LYS A 814 -33.46 20.13 -16.61
C LYS A 814 -32.27 19.74 -17.50
N GLU A 815 -32.57 19.01 -18.59
CA GLU A 815 -31.55 18.47 -19.49
C GLU A 815 -30.53 19.53 -19.89
N ASN A 816 -29.26 19.25 -19.61
CA ASN A 816 -28.15 20.14 -19.93
C ASN A 816 -27.46 19.73 -21.24
N GLU A 817 -26.60 20.61 -21.77
CA GLU A 817 -25.91 20.38 -23.05
C GLU A 817 -25.05 19.11 -23.04
N GLU A 818 -24.39 18.79 -21.93
CA GLU A 818 -23.58 17.57 -21.80
C GLU A 818 -24.46 16.31 -21.92
N GLN A 819 -25.62 16.30 -21.25
CA GLN A 819 -26.58 15.20 -21.33
C GLN A 819 -27.14 15.03 -22.74
N LYS A 820 -27.51 16.13 -23.38
CA LYS A 820 -28.02 16.13 -24.76
C LYS A 820 -26.96 15.56 -25.73
N ARG A 821 -25.70 15.98 -25.59
CA ARG A 821 -24.58 15.47 -26.37
C ARG A 821 -24.38 13.97 -26.16
N ALA A 822 -24.32 13.51 -24.90
CA ALA A 822 -24.14 12.09 -24.58
C ALA A 822 -25.30 11.23 -25.10
N LYS A 823 -26.55 11.69 -24.97
CA LYS A 823 -27.74 11.02 -25.54
C LYS A 823 -27.69 10.96 -27.06
N ASN A 824 -27.29 12.05 -27.72
CA ASN A 824 -27.12 12.08 -29.17
C ASN A 824 -26.05 11.09 -29.64
N LEU A 825 -24.90 11.06 -28.96
CA LEU A 825 -23.83 10.11 -29.24
C LEU A 825 -24.29 8.66 -29.06
N ARG A 826 -24.94 8.35 -27.94
CA ARG A 826 -25.50 7.01 -27.66
C ARG A 826 -26.53 6.60 -28.70
N SER A 827 -27.42 7.51 -29.08
CA SER A 827 -28.46 7.25 -30.08
C SER A 827 -27.87 7.02 -31.47
N ALA A 828 -26.86 7.79 -31.87
CA ALA A 828 -26.14 7.61 -33.13
C ALA A 828 -25.40 6.25 -33.17
N LEU A 829 -24.75 5.86 -32.06
CA LEU A 829 -24.10 4.56 -31.91
C LEU A 829 -25.10 3.40 -32.06
N LEU A 830 -26.20 3.44 -31.32
CA LEU A 830 -27.23 2.38 -31.40
C LEU A 830 -27.86 2.30 -32.79
N GLY A 831 -28.22 3.44 -33.38
CA GLY A 831 -28.78 3.47 -34.73
C GLY A 831 -27.82 2.88 -35.76
N MET A 832 -26.53 3.17 -35.65
CA MET A 832 -25.48 2.58 -36.49
C MET A 832 -25.34 1.07 -36.24
N MET A 833 -25.24 0.62 -34.98
CA MET A 833 -25.12 -0.79 -34.62
C MET A 833 -26.28 -1.62 -35.17
N THR A 834 -27.52 -1.14 -35.01
CA THR A 834 -28.72 -1.80 -35.53
C THR A 834 -28.75 -1.81 -37.06
N THR A 835 -28.40 -0.71 -37.71
CA THR A 835 -28.46 -0.61 -39.18
C THR A 835 -27.41 -1.48 -39.86
N VAL A 836 -26.18 -1.50 -39.35
CA VAL A 836 -25.12 -2.36 -39.90
C VAL A 836 -25.36 -3.82 -39.54
N GLY A 837 -25.88 -4.11 -38.34
CA GLY A 837 -26.25 -5.47 -37.93
C GLY A 837 -27.34 -6.07 -38.82
N SER A 838 -28.40 -5.32 -39.12
CA SER A 838 -29.51 -5.81 -39.96
C SER A 838 -29.10 -6.05 -41.42
N LEU A 839 -28.09 -5.33 -41.94
CA LEU A 839 -27.52 -5.60 -43.26
C LEU A 839 -26.83 -7.00 -43.34
N LEU A 840 -26.50 -7.59 -42.20
CA LEU A 840 -25.73 -8.83 -42.12
C LEU A 840 -26.58 -10.05 -41.75
N GLU A 841 -27.66 -9.89 -40.99
CA GLU A 841 -28.61 -10.98 -40.70
C GLU A 841 -29.22 -11.60 -41.97
N GLY A 842 -29.28 -10.83 -43.07
CA GLY A 842 -29.71 -11.31 -44.39
C GLY A 842 -28.66 -12.12 -45.18
N SER A 843 -27.41 -12.20 -44.72
CA SER A 843 -26.31 -12.81 -45.45
C SER A 843 -25.57 -13.86 -44.62
N LYS A 844 -25.88 -15.14 -44.87
CA LYS A 844 -25.15 -16.29 -44.28
C LYS A 844 -23.66 -16.36 -44.70
N ALA A 845 -23.20 -15.49 -45.60
CA ALA A 845 -21.89 -15.54 -46.23
C ALA A 845 -20.94 -14.39 -45.83
N VAL A 846 -21.39 -13.40 -45.05
CA VAL A 846 -20.52 -12.28 -44.67
C VAL A 846 -19.74 -12.61 -43.41
N ASP A 847 -18.43 -12.67 -43.56
CA ASP A 847 -17.48 -12.80 -42.47
C ASP A 847 -17.63 -11.61 -41.49
N LYS A 848 -17.79 -11.89 -40.20
CA LYS A 848 -17.91 -10.84 -39.16
C LYS A 848 -16.71 -9.88 -39.16
N ARG A 849 -15.55 -10.27 -39.72
CA ARG A 849 -14.40 -9.38 -39.94
C ARG A 849 -14.72 -8.14 -40.79
N TYR A 850 -15.75 -8.18 -41.64
CA TYR A 850 -16.17 -7.02 -42.44
C TYR A 850 -16.89 -5.93 -41.63
N LEU A 851 -17.43 -6.26 -40.44
CA LEU A 851 -18.08 -5.30 -39.53
C LEU A 851 -17.16 -4.12 -39.22
N VAL A 852 -15.89 -4.42 -38.96
CA VAL A 852 -14.84 -3.45 -38.59
C VAL A 852 -14.68 -2.36 -39.65
N PHE A 853 -14.95 -2.68 -40.93
CA PHE A 853 -14.87 -1.71 -42.03
C PHE A 853 -16.21 -1.02 -42.30
N MET A 854 -17.33 -1.74 -42.19
CA MET A 854 -18.65 -1.21 -42.51
C MET A 854 -19.09 -0.08 -41.58
N TYR A 855 -18.77 -0.19 -40.29
CA TYR A 855 -19.13 0.82 -39.30
C TYR A 855 -18.47 2.19 -39.54
N PRO A 856 -17.13 2.32 -39.66
CA PRO A 856 -16.51 3.60 -39.98
C PRO A 856 -17.01 4.20 -41.30
N ILE A 857 -17.26 3.37 -42.32
CA ILE A 857 -17.82 3.81 -43.61
C ILE A 857 -19.23 4.40 -43.41
N TYR A 858 -20.08 3.70 -42.64
CA TYR A 858 -21.41 4.19 -42.33
C TYR A 858 -21.35 5.53 -41.59
N ALA A 859 -20.54 5.62 -40.54
CA ALA A 859 -20.37 6.86 -39.77
C ALA A 859 -19.91 8.02 -40.67
N LYS A 860 -18.86 7.82 -41.48
CA LYS A 860 -18.38 8.83 -42.44
C LYS A 860 -19.46 9.26 -43.42
N ARG A 861 -20.23 8.31 -43.96
CA ARG A 861 -21.34 8.60 -44.89
C ARG A 861 -22.42 9.46 -44.23
N GLN A 862 -22.73 9.24 -42.95
CA GLN A 862 -23.67 10.10 -42.22
C GLN A 862 -23.11 11.52 -42.02
N VAL A 863 -21.82 11.64 -41.72
CA VAL A 863 -21.14 12.95 -41.63
C VAL A 863 -21.25 13.74 -42.93
N GLU A 864 -20.98 13.09 -44.07
CA GLU A 864 -21.03 13.72 -45.41
C GLU A 864 -22.45 14.12 -45.81
N ARG A 865 -23.47 13.36 -45.38
CA ARG A 865 -24.89 13.66 -45.65
C ARG A 865 -25.42 14.83 -44.83
N GLY A 866 -24.69 15.31 -43.82
CA GLY A 866 -25.14 16.39 -42.94
C GLY A 866 -26.40 16.05 -42.16
N VAL A 867 -26.58 14.77 -41.79
CA VAL A 867 -27.75 14.34 -41.01
C VAL A 867 -27.76 14.94 -39.60
N ASP A 868 -28.93 14.91 -38.97
CA ASP A 868 -29.06 15.20 -37.55
C ASP A 868 -28.04 14.36 -36.74
N LYS A 869 -27.37 14.97 -35.75
CA LYS A 869 -26.24 14.39 -34.99
C LYS A 869 -24.93 14.21 -35.78
N LYS A 870 -24.66 15.04 -36.80
CA LYS A 870 -23.39 15.06 -37.56
C LYS A 870 -22.15 14.99 -36.66
N GLU A 871 -22.09 15.78 -35.60
CA GLU A 871 -20.96 15.80 -34.65
C GLU A 871 -20.77 14.46 -33.95
N SER A 872 -21.86 13.78 -33.55
CA SER A 872 -21.79 12.44 -32.95
C SER A 872 -21.22 11.42 -33.94
N TYR A 873 -21.65 11.43 -35.20
CA TYR A 873 -21.08 10.55 -36.23
C TYR A 873 -19.63 10.89 -36.56
N GLN A 874 -19.22 12.15 -36.48
CA GLN A 874 -17.82 12.55 -36.61
C GLN A 874 -16.97 11.97 -35.48
N SER A 875 -17.44 12.09 -34.23
CA SER A 875 -16.78 11.52 -33.06
C SER A 875 -16.64 10.01 -33.17
N ILE A 876 -17.72 9.31 -33.55
CA ILE A 876 -17.70 7.86 -33.81
C ILE A 876 -16.71 7.52 -34.92
N TRP A 877 -16.69 8.25 -36.03
CA TRP A 877 -15.78 7.96 -37.13
C TRP A 877 -14.30 8.12 -36.73
N LYS A 878 -13.96 9.18 -35.98
CA LYS A 878 -12.58 9.45 -35.54
C LYS A 878 -11.97 8.31 -34.73
N ILE A 879 -12.74 7.68 -33.85
CA ILE A 879 -12.29 6.55 -33.01
C ILE A 879 -12.32 5.19 -33.73
N SER A 880 -12.94 5.13 -34.91
CA SER A 880 -13.14 3.89 -35.69
C SER A 880 -11.98 3.57 -36.62
N LEU A 881 -10.93 4.39 -36.64
CA LEU A 881 -9.77 4.18 -37.50
C LEU A 881 -8.97 2.98 -36.95
N PRO A 882 -8.88 1.87 -37.69
CA PRO A 882 -8.49 0.59 -37.13
C PRO A 882 -6.96 0.49 -37.07
N GLU A 883 -6.38 0.67 -35.88
CA GLU A 883 -5.04 0.16 -35.60
C GLU A 883 -5.09 -1.30 -35.08
N THR A 884 -6.19 -1.70 -34.43
CA THR A 884 -6.31 -2.96 -33.67
C THR A 884 -7.23 -4.01 -34.30
N GLY A 885 -8.02 -3.64 -35.32
CA GLY A 885 -9.03 -4.54 -35.91
C GLY A 885 -10.25 -4.80 -35.00
N GLU A 886 -10.43 -4.01 -33.95
CA GLU A 886 -11.55 -4.03 -33.00
C GLU A 886 -12.14 -2.61 -32.86
N LEU A 887 -13.41 -2.52 -32.45
CA LEU A 887 -14.13 -1.25 -32.36
C LEU A 887 -14.62 -0.99 -30.93
N PRO A 888 -14.50 0.24 -30.38
CA PRO A 888 -14.86 0.56 -29.00
C PRO A 888 -16.34 0.89 -28.79
N TYR A 889 -17.24 0.53 -29.71
CA TYR A 889 -18.63 1.05 -29.68
C TYR A 889 -19.43 0.56 -28.49
N SER A 890 -19.29 -0.72 -28.15
CA SER A 890 -19.95 -1.33 -27.00
C SER A 890 -19.41 -0.75 -25.68
N ASP A 891 -18.14 -0.35 -25.69
CA ASP A 891 -17.44 0.27 -24.56
C ASP A 891 -17.95 1.70 -24.33
N ILE A 892 -18.07 2.50 -25.39
CA ILE A 892 -18.61 3.88 -25.31
C ILE A 892 -20.07 3.87 -24.88
N HIS A 893 -20.89 2.98 -25.44
CA HIS A 893 -22.28 2.85 -25.03
C HIS A 893 -22.41 2.59 -23.52
N ARG A 894 -21.60 1.68 -22.98
CA ARG A 894 -21.57 1.36 -21.56
C ARG A 894 -21.04 2.52 -20.72
N LEU A 895 -19.97 3.19 -21.16
CA LEU A 895 -19.43 4.34 -20.44
C LEU A 895 -20.44 5.48 -20.34
N ILE A 896 -21.19 5.78 -21.40
CA ILE A 896 -22.25 6.79 -21.35
C ILE A 896 -23.28 6.44 -20.27
N LYS A 897 -23.69 5.17 -20.16
CA LYS A 897 -24.63 4.72 -19.11
C LYS A 897 -24.03 4.81 -17.70
N ILE A 898 -22.75 4.47 -17.54
CA ILE A 898 -22.04 4.55 -16.26
C ILE A 898 -21.92 6.02 -15.82
N MET A 899 -21.42 6.90 -16.71
CA MET A 899 -21.26 8.33 -16.47
C MET A 899 -22.61 9.05 -16.27
N GLY A 900 -23.67 8.58 -16.93
CA GLY A 900 -25.02 9.09 -16.77
C GLY A 900 -25.63 8.81 -15.39
N GLY A 901 -25.05 7.90 -14.58
CA GLY A 901 -25.46 7.73 -13.19
C GLY A 901 -26.90 7.23 -12.96
N GLY A 902 -27.60 6.79 -14.01
CA GLY A 902 -29.05 6.48 -14.00
C GLY A 902 -29.94 7.55 -14.63
N ALA A 903 -29.40 8.72 -15.02
CA ALA A 903 -30.13 9.80 -15.69
C ALA A 903 -30.19 9.66 -17.24
N ILE A 904 -29.35 8.79 -17.82
CA ILE A 904 -29.21 8.49 -19.27
C ILE A 904 -29.22 6.99 -19.48
#